data_AF-A0A7X8I3L6-F1
#
_entry.id   AF-A0A7X8I3L6-F1
#
_cell.length_a   1.000
_cell.length_b   1.000
_cell.length_c   1.000
_cell.angle_alpha   90.00
_cell.angle_beta   90.00
_cell.angle_gamma   90.00
#
_symmetry.space_group_name_H-M   'P 1'
#
loop_
_entity.id
_entity.type
_entity.pdbx_description
1 polymer ?
#
loop_
_entity_poly.entity_id
_entity_poly.type
_entity_poly.pdbx_seq_one_letter_code
_entity_poly.pdbx_strand_id
1 'polypeptide(L)'
;MISEITVTKVDLNTGEVSEEVISEANLFIGGRGLAGYPLFKYLEPGVDPSSPDNILLVTPGRAVGWGIPMASRISFVTKSPNNNMSFSHAGGNFAHSLRMNGIDCLLIKGRAEHPVYLLIDEGKIQIKDARDLWGKFTGETNKLLQEKLGKDVIVGCIGPGGENGLGFSSFIMEGHHVSAKGGVGYVAGTKNLKAIVSRKKKGRRGSARDVAKIVRESVRKSKRAHLWHENGTLNLVENNYLLGALAEYNYKFNNSQRGLEVYRASNFTPIREKRESCHLCPIGGCIQTYRINSPEGKGEKSKIEWGALDGLGPLIGVFDYEQICELQGLTNQYGIDSKEVGATIAWAMECFEKGILSTADTGGIEVKWGDYETIRLLIRLMANRQGFGSVLAKGVVGAADEIGGEAKKYAMGNKGAGMAGRDIRTDFSWGLGHAVAIRGADLHGHFCPLTGDRRRDLVGHLFGDADMADVHLPVGKGRLIWWSENYKAIMDSLGMCIFIGYYNVEPNPMPLDLLSRIFSAVAGEEISRQEIFEAGERICLLSRAFNTREGYTREHDTLPDRFLKEPTVDEPKGLTVPLYHPSMLDEYYAWRGCDNYGLLTETRLSETGLEDVSRMLSKSGKVSKDQPKIMLGDILEKVTDMNLKAAEDEEESKEQGSGSLFQS
;
A
#
# COMPACT_ATOMS: atom_id res chain seq x y z
N MET A 1 -15.55 -22.41 20.19
CA MET A 1 -16.32 -22.42 18.93
C MET A 1 -15.83 -21.22 18.16
N ILE A 2 -14.81 -21.44 17.33
CA ILE A 2 -14.42 -20.53 16.27
C ILE A 2 -15.72 -20.07 15.61
N SER A 3 -15.97 -18.77 15.60
CA SER A 3 -17.00 -18.28 14.67
C SER A 3 -16.48 -18.59 13.28
N GLU A 4 -16.98 -19.68 12.72
CA GLU A 4 -16.68 -20.18 11.39
C GLU A 4 -16.78 -19.02 10.41
N ILE A 5 -15.73 -18.82 9.63
CA ILE A 5 -15.71 -17.72 8.69
C ILE A 5 -16.56 -18.10 7.49
N THR A 6 -17.59 -17.29 7.25
CA THR A 6 -18.49 -17.45 6.10
C THR A 6 -18.03 -16.57 4.94
N VAL A 7 -17.88 -17.17 3.77
CA VAL A 7 -17.68 -16.46 2.51
C VAL A 7 -19.03 -16.34 1.81
N THR A 8 -19.56 -15.12 1.78
CA THR A 8 -20.76 -14.78 1.00
C THR A 8 -20.33 -14.52 -0.44
N LYS A 9 -20.72 -15.41 -1.35
CA LYS A 9 -20.39 -15.36 -2.77
C LYS A 9 -21.51 -14.70 -3.55
N VAL A 10 -21.16 -13.78 -4.42
CA VAL A 10 -22.06 -13.12 -5.38
C VAL A 10 -21.57 -13.41 -6.78
N ASP A 11 -22.37 -14.12 -7.57
CA ASP A 11 -22.12 -14.31 -9.00
C ASP A 11 -22.93 -13.30 -9.81
N LEU A 12 -22.24 -12.33 -10.40
CA LEU A 12 -22.88 -11.27 -11.18
C LEU A 12 -23.40 -11.75 -12.54
N ASN A 13 -22.99 -12.93 -13.02
CA ASN A 13 -23.52 -13.50 -14.25
C ASN A 13 -24.95 -14.02 -14.04
N THR A 14 -25.20 -14.69 -12.91
CA THR A 14 -26.49 -15.35 -12.61
C THR A 14 -27.37 -14.55 -11.65
N GLY A 15 -26.77 -13.62 -10.91
CA GLY A 15 -27.39 -12.92 -9.79
C GLY A 15 -27.51 -13.74 -8.51
N GLU A 16 -26.90 -14.93 -8.47
CA GLU A 16 -26.94 -15.82 -7.32
C GLU A 16 -26.11 -15.29 -6.15
N VAL A 17 -26.67 -15.42 -4.94
CA VAL A 17 -25.97 -15.17 -3.68
C VAL A 17 -25.97 -16.45 -2.87
N SER A 18 -24.78 -16.95 -2.54
CA SER A 18 -24.61 -18.18 -1.77
C SER A 18 -23.62 -17.96 -0.62
N GLU A 19 -23.62 -18.86 0.35
CA GLU A 19 -22.70 -18.82 1.49
C GLU A 19 -21.96 -20.15 1.61
N GLU A 20 -20.67 -20.08 1.90
CA GLU A 20 -19.83 -21.25 2.17
C GLU A 20 -18.96 -20.98 3.39
N VAL A 21 -18.87 -21.97 4.28
CA VAL A 21 -17.92 -21.96 5.39
C VAL A 21 -16.59 -22.54 4.91
N ILE A 22 -15.50 -21.80 5.12
CA ILE A 22 -14.14 -22.27 4.82
C ILE A 22 -13.39 -22.43 6.15
N SER A 23 -13.28 -23.68 6.62
CA SER A 23 -12.68 -23.98 7.92
C SER A 23 -11.18 -23.64 7.97
N GLU A 24 -10.46 -23.82 6.86
CA GLU A 24 -9.03 -23.51 6.74
C GLU A 24 -8.75 -22.01 6.84
N ALA A 25 -9.75 -21.17 6.54
CA ALA A 25 -9.62 -19.73 6.57
C ALA A 25 -9.36 -19.18 7.99
N ASN A 26 -9.69 -19.98 9.01
CA ASN A 26 -9.39 -19.66 10.41
C ASN A 26 -7.89 -19.62 10.70
N LEU A 27 -7.06 -20.30 9.90
CA LEU A 27 -5.59 -20.24 9.99
C LEU A 27 -5.02 -18.86 9.59
N PHE A 28 -5.85 -17.99 9.00
CA PHE A 28 -5.41 -16.72 8.41
C PHE A 28 -5.96 -15.48 9.13
N ILE A 29 -6.38 -15.61 10.39
CA ILE A 29 -6.81 -14.52 11.30
C ILE A 29 -8.12 -13.81 10.87
N GLY A 30 -8.14 -13.21 9.68
CA GLY A 30 -9.21 -12.36 9.15
C GLY A 30 -8.71 -11.46 8.02
N GLY A 31 -9.52 -10.48 7.59
CA GLY A 31 -9.07 -9.40 6.69
C GLY A 31 -8.25 -9.89 5.49
N ARG A 32 -7.07 -9.29 5.26
CA ARG A 32 -6.16 -9.69 4.16
C ARG A 32 -5.88 -11.19 4.14
N GLY A 33 -5.54 -11.78 5.28
CA GLY A 33 -5.22 -13.21 5.34
C GLY A 33 -6.40 -14.07 4.92
N LEU A 34 -7.58 -13.76 5.47
CA LEU A 34 -8.82 -14.44 5.13
C LEU A 34 -9.15 -14.35 3.63
N ALA A 35 -9.01 -13.19 2.99
CA ALA A 35 -9.37 -13.07 1.57
C ALA A 35 -8.30 -13.63 0.62
N GLY A 36 -7.03 -13.71 1.04
CA GLY A 36 -5.96 -14.27 0.21
C GLY A 36 -6.16 -15.76 -0.09
N TYR A 37 -6.61 -16.55 0.89
CA TYR A 37 -6.75 -18.00 0.73
C TYR A 37 -7.86 -18.40 -0.26
N PRO A 38 -9.10 -17.89 -0.16
CA PRO A 38 -10.14 -18.10 -1.15
C PRO A 38 -9.74 -17.62 -2.54
N LEU A 39 -9.00 -16.51 -2.67
CA LEU A 39 -8.49 -16.07 -3.96
C LEU A 39 -7.57 -17.14 -4.56
N PHE A 40 -6.60 -17.63 -3.79
CA PHE A 40 -5.68 -18.67 -4.24
C PHE A 40 -6.39 -19.99 -4.57
N LYS A 41 -7.37 -20.39 -3.74
CA LYS A 41 -8.13 -21.64 -3.85
C LYS A 41 -9.09 -21.66 -5.03
N TYR A 42 -9.79 -20.55 -5.29
CA TYR A 42 -10.87 -20.51 -6.30
C TYR A 42 -10.48 -19.86 -7.62
N LEU A 43 -9.43 -19.04 -7.67
CA LEU A 43 -8.98 -18.44 -8.91
C LEU A 43 -8.00 -19.40 -9.60
N GLU A 44 -8.40 -19.89 -10.77
CA GLU A 44 -7.53 -20.72 -11.61
C GLU A 44 -6.24 -19.97 -12.01
N PRO A 45 -5.11 -20.68 -12.13
CA PRO A 45 -3.85 -20.08 -12.59
C PRO A 45 -4.00 -19.43 -13.97
N GLY A 46 -3.41 -18.24 -14.16
CA GLY A 46 -3.35 -17.59 -15.47
C GLY A 46 -4.63 -16.88 -15.93
N VAL A 47 -5.68 -16.83 -15.11
CA VAL A 47 -6.90 -16.05 -15.41
C VAL A 47 -6.56 -14.59 -15.72
N ASP A 48 -7.01 -14.07 -16.86
CA ASP A 48 -6.80 -12.67 -17.22
C ASP A 48 -7.46 -11.73 -16.19
N PRO A 49 -6.76 -10.69 -15.67
CA PRO A 49 -7.32 -9.79 -14.66
C PRO A 49 -8.59 -9.04 -15.08
N SER A 50 -8.83 -8.86 -16.38
CA SER A 50 -10.04 -8.23 -16.92
C SER A 50 -11.22 -9.20 -17.06
N SER A 51 -10.96 -10.51 -16.98
CA SER A 51 -11.97 -11.56 -17.16
C SER A 51 -13.06 -11.51 -16.08
N PRO A 52 -14.32 -11.86 -16.42
CA PRO A 52 -15.37 -12.15 -15.43
C PRO A 52 -14.95 -13.20 -14.38
N ASP A 53 -14.02 -14.09 -14.71
CA ASP A 53 -13.52 -15.14 -13.81
C ASP A 53 -12.57 -14.62 -12.73
N ASN A 54 -12.00 -13.42 -12.90
CA ASN A 54 -11.23 -12.79 -11.82
C ASN A 54 -12.13 -12.57 -10.60
N ILE A 55 -11.57 -12.64 -9.40
CA ILE A 55 -12.33 -12.57 -8.15
C ILE A 55 -11.99 -11.27 -7.43
N LEU A 56 -13.01 -10.54 -7.00
CA LEU A 56 -12.88 -9.41 -6.08
C LEU A 56 -13.40 -9.81 -4.71
N LEU A 57 -12.53 -9.79 -3.70
CA LEU A 57 -12.91 -10.02 -2.31
C LEU A 57 -12.89 -8.73 -1.51
N VAL A 58 -13.91 -8.55 -0.65
CA VAL A 58 -14.06 -7.40 0.25
C VAL A 58 -14.30 -7.92 1.66
N THR A 59 -13.36 -7.70 2.57
CA THR A 59 -13.40 -8.31 3.90
C THR A 59 -13.03 -7.33 5.03
N PRO A 60 -13.91 -7.15 6.03
CA PRO A 60 -13.55 -6.47 7.26
C PRO A 60 -12.51 -7.28 8.04
N GLY A 61 -11.52 -6.61 8.65
CA GLY A 61 -10.61 -7.31 9.56
C GLY A 61 -11.34 -7.93 10.76
N ARG A 62 -10.74 -8.95 11.38
CA ARG A 62 -11.39 -9.77 12.42
C ARG A 62 -11.85 -8.97 13.64
N ALA A 63 -11.09 -7.96 14.05
CA ALA A 63 -11.40 -7.13 15.21
C ALA A 63 -12.43 -6.01 14.93
N VAL A 64 -12.75 -5.77 13.65
CA VAL A 64 -13.77 -4.77 13.26
C VAL A 64 -15.13 -5.21 13.81
N GLY A 65 -15.87 -4.28 14.40
CA GLY A 65 -17.21 -4.53 14.96
C GLY A 65 -17.25 -4.97 16.43
N TRP A 66 -16.08 -5.20 17.05
CA TRP A 66 -15.96 -5.65 18.45
C TRP A 66 -15.64 -4.53 19.46
N GLY A 67 -15.67 -3.27 19.01
CA GLY A 67 -15.38 -2.11 19.86
C GLY A 67 -13.90 -1.90 20.16
N ILE A 68 -13.00 -2.64 19.52
CA ILE A 68 -11.55 -2.42 19.57
C ILE A 68 -11.23 -1.07 18.89
N PRO A 69 -10.62 -0.10 19.59
CA PRO A 69 -10.23 1.17 18.97
C PRO A 69 -9.25 0.94 17.83
N MET A 70 -9.36 1.76 16.78
CA MET A 70 -8.53 1.67 15.57
C MET A 70 -8.72 0.40 14.71
N ALA A 71 -9.59 -0.54 15.11
CA ALA A 71 -10.04 -1.65 14.28
C ALA A 71 -11.19 -1.20 13.36
N SER A 72 -10.85 -0.63 12.21
CA SER A 72 -11.83 -0.08 11.25
C SER A 72 -11.44 -0.33 9.78
N ARG A 73 -10.41 -1.14 9.54
CA ARG A 73 -9.87 -1.34 8.20
C ARG A 73 -10.64 -2.42 7.43
N ILE A 74 -10.93 -2.12 6.17
CA ILE A 74 -11.40 -3.05 5.16
C ILE A 74 -10.22 -3.48 4.29
N SER A 75 -10.23 -4.73 3.80
CA SER A 75 -9.29 -5.21 2.79
C SER A 75 -10.03 -5.58 1.51
N PHE A 76 -9.53 -5.09 0.37
CA PHE A 76 -9.93 -5.50 -0.97
C PHE A 76 -8.82 -6.39 -1.53
N VAL A 77 -9.14 -7.61 -1.94
CA VAL A 77 -8.14 -8.58 -2.43
C VAL A 77 -8.56 -9.13 -3.79
N THR A 78 -7.65 -9.18 -4.75
CA THR A 78 -7.91 -9.62 -6.13
C THR A 78 -6.61 -9.94 -6.87
N LYS A 79 -6.70 -10.57 -8.05
CA LYS A 79 -5.60 -10.56 -9.02
C LYS A 79 -5.57 -9.19 -9.69
N SER A 80 -4.46 -8.48 -9.54
CA SER A 80 -4.30 -7.14 -10.09
C SER A 80 -4.11 -7.17 -11.62
N PRO A 81 -4.29 -6.04 -12.31
CA PRO A 81 -3.95 -5.89 -13.73
C PRO A 81 -2.49 -6.23 -14.06
N ASN A 82 -1.61 -6.22 -13.06
CA ASN A 82 -0.20 -6.57 -13.20
C ASN A 82 0.06 -8.07 -13.00
N ASN A 83 -0.98 -8.90 -12.84
CA ASN A 83 -0.93 -10.33 -12.53
C ASN A 83 -0.44 -10.71 -11.12
N ASN A 84 -0.16 -9.76 -10.23
CA ASN A 84 0.15 -10.06 -8.83
C ASN A 84 -1.11 -10.14 -7.94
N MET A 85 -0.96 -10.71 -6.76
CA MET A 85 -1.96 -10.58 -5.71
C MET A 85 -1.97 -9.15 -5.18
N SER A 86 -3.09 -8.47 -5.34
CA SER A 86 -3.34 -7.17 -4.74
C SER A 86 -4.12 -7.35 -3.45
N PHE A 87 -3.71 -6.63 -2.40
CA PHE A 87 -4.46 -6.41 -1.18
C PHE A 87 -4.41 -4.92 -0.88
N SER A 88 -5.56 -4.25 -0.85
CA SER A 88 -5.68 -2.80 -0.70
C SER A 88 -6.59 -2.47 0.46
N HIS A 89 -6.30 -1.38 1.17
CA HIS A 89 -6.90 -1.10 2.47
C HIS A 89 -7.46 0.30 2.55
N ALA A 90 -8.53 0.45 3.32
CA ALA A 90 -9.10 1.74 3.63
C ALA A 90 -9.73 1.77 5.01
N GLY A 91 -10.00 2.98 5.51
CA GLY A 91 -10.61 3.22 6.81
C GLY A 91 -12.09 3.58 6.70
N GLY A 92 -12.54 4.42 7.64
CA GLY A 92 -13.93 4.90 7.69
C GLY A 92 -14.86 4.00 8.48
N ASN A 93 -16.13 4.02 8.11
CA ASN A 93 -17.21 3.22 8.70
C ASN A 93 -17.61 2.02 7.83
N PHE A 94 -17.09 1.92 6.60
CA PHE A 94 -17.51 0.89 5.65
C PHE A 94 -17.27 -0.53 6.15
N ALA A 95 -16.06 -0.83 6.65
CA ALA A 95 -15.73 -2.13 7.23
C ALA A 95 -16.69 -2.51 8.38
N HIS A 96 -16.99 -1.54 9.26
CA HIS A 96 -17.90 -1.74 10.37
C HIS A 96 -19.33 -2.01 9.89
N SER A 97 -19.83 -1.26 8.90
CA SER A 97 -21.17 -1.48 8.35
C SER A 97 -21.33 -2.88 7.75
N LEU A 98 -20.34 -3.37 7.01
CA LEU A 98 -20.36 -4.73 6.45
C LEU A 98 -20.38 -5.79 7.55
N ARG A 99 -19.49 -5.69 8.54
CA ARG A 99 -19.46 -6.63 9.67
C ARG A 99 -20.79 -6.66 10.43
N MET A 100 -21.39 -5.50 10.69
CA MET A 100 -22.66 -5.43 11.43
C MET A 100 -23.85 -5.95 10.62
N ASN A 101 -23.72 -6.03 9.30
CA ASN A 101 -24.65 -6.73 8.43
C ASN A 101 -24.29 -8.20 8.19
N GLY A 102 -23.40 -8.78 9.00
CA GLY A 102 -23.08 -10.22 8.94
C GLY A 102 -22.08 -10.62 7.86
N ILE A 103 -21.42 -9.66 7.20
CA ILE A 103 -20.44 -9.96 6.16
C ILE A 103 -19.05 -10.12 6.79
N ASP A 104 -18.51 -11.35 6.72
CA ASP A 104 -17.14 -11.65 7.12
C ASP A 104 -16.17 -11.55 5.92
N CYS A 105 -16.57 -12.11 4.79
CA CYS A 105 -15.88 -12.03 3.51
C CYS A 105 -16.89 -12.02 2.36
N LEU A 106 -16.90 -10.96 1.57
CA LEU A 106 -17.73 -10.86 0.37
C LEU A 106 -16.86 -11.20 -0.85
N LEU A 107 -17.21 -12.26 -1.57
CA LEU A 107 -16.55 -12.69 -2.80
C LEU A 107 -17.44 -12.36 -3.98
N ILE A 108 -16.91 -11.62 -4.97
CA ILE A 108 -17.64 -11.20 -6.16
C ILE A 108 -16.94 -11.76 -7.40
N LYS A 109 -17.69 -12.56 -8.17
CA LYS A 109 -17.26 -13.15 -9.45
C LYS A 109 -18.27 -12.84 -10.56
N GLY A 110 -17.93 -13.16 -11.80
CA GLY A 110 -18.76 -12.88 -12.96
C GLY A 110 -18.75 -11.40 -13.33
N ARG A 111 -19.61 -11.03 -14.28
CA ARG A 111 -19.81 -9.67 -14.80
C ARG A 111 -21.31 -9.46 -15.04
N ALA A 112 -21.86 -8.38 -14.51
CA ALA A 112 -23.26 -8.03 -14.76
C ALA A 112 -23.45 -7.53 -16.20
N GLU A 113 -24.60 -7.79 -16.81
CA GLU A 113 -24.90 -7.37 -18.20
C GLU A 113 -24.88 -5.84 -18.39
N HIS A 114 -25.20 -5.11 -17.32
CA HIS A 114 -25.19 -3.65 -17.25
C HIS A 114 -24.64 -3.19 -15.90
N PRO A 115 -24.29 -1.90 -15.72
CA PRO A 115 -23.88 -1.35 -14.44
C PRO A 115 -24.84 -1.68 -13.28
N VAL A 116 -24.30 -2.23 -12.19
CA VAL A 116 -25.04 -2.57 -10.96
C VAL A 116 -24.36 -2.04 -9.69
N TYR A 117 -25.12 -1.96 -8.60
CA TYR A 117 -24.59 -1.82 -7.25
C TYR A 117 -25.14 -2.91 -6.33
N LEU A 118 -24.36 -3.30 -5.32
CA LEU A 118 -24.81 -4.22 -4.27
C LEU A 118 -25.40 -3.42 -3.11
N LEU A 119 -26.59 -3.78 -2.65
CA LEU A 119 -27.19 -3.25 -1.42
C LEU A 119 -27.22 -4.35 -0.35
N ILE A 120 -26.55 -4.09 0.77
CA ILE A 120 -26.39 -5.01 1.88
C ILE A 120 -27.16 -4.47 3.07
N ASP A 121 -28.19 -5.21 3.47
CA ASP A 121 -29.03 -4.89 4.62
C ASP A 121 -29.48 -6.17 5.32
N GLU A 122 -29.19 -6.27 6.61
CA GLU A 122 -29.58 -7.42 7.44
C GLU A 122 -29.07 -8.78 6.93
N GLY A 123 -27.85 -8.80 6.39
CA GLY A 123 -27.26 -10.01 5.79
C GLY A 123 -27.78 -10.34 4.40
N LYS A 124 -28.80 -9.62 3.91
CA LYS A 124 -29.32 -9.82 2.55
C LYS A 124 -28.56 -8.94 1.58
N ILE A 125 -28.09 -9.53 0.50
CA ILE A 125 -27.45 -8.83 -0.62
C ILE A 125 -28.45 -8.74 -1.77
N GLN A 126 -28.69 -7.54 -2.27
CA GLN A 126 -29.50 -7.29 -3.45
C GLN A 126 -28.65 -6.64 -4.53
N ILE A 127 -28.70 -7.17 -5.75
CA ILE A 127 -28.10 -6.56 -6.92
C ILE A 127 -29.11 -5.56 -7.50
N LYS A 128 -28.70 -4.31 -7.65
CA LYS A 128 -29.56 -3.19 -8.08
C LYS A 128 -28.98 -2.50 -9.31
N ASP A 129 -29.83 -1.93 -10.14
CA ASP A 129 -29.44 -1.15 -11.32
C ASP A 129 -28.63 0.10 -10.92
N ALA A 130 -27.53 0.36 -11.64
CA ALA A 130 -26.66 1.51 -11.45
C ALA A 130 -26.40 2.29 -12.77
N ARG A 131 -27.25 2.15 -13.79
CA ARG A 131 -27.07 2.87 -15.07
C ARG A 131 -27.15 4.38 -14.89
N ASP A 132 -27.95 4.84 -13.94
CA ASP A 132 -28.06 6.24 -13.52
C ASP A 132 -26.79 6.79 -12.83
N LEU A 133 -25.93 5.90 -12.34
CA LEU A 133 -24.70 6.22 -11.61
C LEU A 133 -23.43 6.05 -12.46
N TRP A 134 -23.48 5.29 -13.55
CA TRP A 134 -22.32 5.07 -14.41
C TRP A 134 -21.89 6.39 -15.09
N GLY A 135 -20.58 6.66 -15.12
CA GLY A 135 -20.01 7.92 -15.58
C GLY A 135 -19.96 9.02 -14.51
N LYS A 136 -20.60 8.83 -13.35
CA LYS A 136 -20.61 9.83 -12.27
C LYS A 136 -19.35 9.76 -11.42
N PHE A 137 -18.90 10.93 -10.96
CA PHE A 137 -17.80 11.01 -10.00
C PHE A 137 -18.15 10.31 -8.68
N THR A 138 -17.13 9.92 -7.92
CA THR A 138 -17.28 9.15 -6.67
C THR A 138 -18.08 9.92 -5.62
N GLY A 139 -17.80 11.23 -5.46
CA GLY A 139 -18.54 12.11 -4.55
C GLY A 139 -20.02 12.28 -4.95
N GLU A 140 -20.29 12.41 -6.26
CA GLU A 140 -21.65 12.48 -6.80
C GLU A 140 -22.41 11.16 -6.60
N THR A 141 -21.76 10.04 -6.91
CA THR A 141 -22.31 8.69 -6.69
C THR A 141 -22.69 8.47 -5.22
N ASN A 142 -21.81 8.84 -4.29
CA ASN A 142 -22.08 8.74 -2.85
C ASN A 142 -23.30 9.59 -2.44
N LYS A 143 -23.40 10.82 -2.94
CA LYS A 143 -24.53 11.72 -2.66
C LYS A 143 -25.85 11.18 -3.22
N LEU A 144 -25.88 10.78 -4.50
CA LEU A 144 -27.08 10.26 -5.17
C LEU A 144 -27.60 8.99 -4.49
N LEU A 145 -26.72 8.07 -4.08
CA LEU A 145 -27.13 6.87 -3.34
C LEU A 145 -27.69 7.19 -1.95
N GLN A 146 -27.13 8.18 -1.25
CA GLN A 146 -27.69 8.65 0.02
C GLN A 146 -29.04 9.36 -0.14
N GLU A 147 -29.26 10.07 -1.24
CA GLU A 147 -30.55 10.68 -1.57
C GLU A 147 -31.60 9.61 -1.92
N LYS A 148 -31.22 8.59 -2.70
CA LYS A 148 -32.09 7.48 -3.13
C LYS A 148 -32.46 6.52 -2.01
N LEU A 149 -31.52 6.23 -1.10
CA LEU A 149 -31.66 5.17 -0.08
C LEU A 149 -31.79 5.72 1.34
N GLY A 150 -31.40 6.97 1.60
CA GLY A 150 -31.34 7.57 2.94
C GLY A 150 -29.91 7.78 3.44
N LYS A 151 -29.73 8.72 4.39
CA LYS A 151 -28.41 9.10 4.94
C LYS A 151 -27.77 8.04 5.87
N ASP A 152 -28.51 6.98 6.16
CA ASP A 152 -28.11 5.86 6.99
C ASP A 152 -27.38 4.77 6.20
N VAL A 153 -27.07 4.97 4.91
CA VAL A 153 -26.16 4.08 4.17
C VAL A 153 -24.70 4.54 4.21
N ILE A 154 -23.78 3.58 4.14
CA ILE A 154 -22.37 3.78 3.82
C ILE A 154 -22.15 3.28 2.39
N VAL A 155 -21.50 4.09 1.56
CA VAL A 155 -21.23 3.77 0.15
C VAL A 155 -19.74 3.60 -0.05
N GLY A 156 -19.35 2.52 -0.72
CA GLY A 156 -18.08 2.41 -1.45
C GLY A 156 -18.37 2.32 -2.95
N CYS A 157 -17.63 3.05 -3.78
CA CYS A 157 -17.88 3.09 -5.23
C CYS A 157 -16.60 3.32 -6.05
N ILE A 158 -16.67 2.99 -7.33
CA ILE A 158 -15.67 3.40 -8.33
C ILE A 158 -16.08 4.72 -8.99
N GLY A 159 -15.10 5.45 -9.50
CA GLY A 159 -15.32 6.59 -10.40
C GLY A 159 -15.07 6.21 -11.87
N PRO A 160 -15.10 7.20 -12.78
CA PRO A 160 -14.87 6.97 -14.20
C PRO A 160 -13.53 6.28 -14.52
N GLY A 161 -12.50 6.43 -13.69
CA GLY A 161 -11.24 5.71 -13.89
C GLY A 161 -11.40 4.19 -13.85
N GLY A 162 -12.25 3.66 -12.96
CA GLY A 162 -12.55 2.23 -12.90
C GLY A 162 -13.43 1.79 -14.07
N GLU A 163 -14.43 2.60 -14.40
CA GLU A 163 -15.37 2.36 -15.52
C GLU A 163 -14.67 2.31 -16.87
N ASN A 164 -13.66 3.17 -17.07
CA ASN A 164 -12.83 3.25 -18.26
C ASN A 164 -11.61 2.28 -18.22
N GLY A 165 -11.54 1.43 -17.19
CA GLY A 165 -10.54 0.36 -17.11
C GLY A 165 -9.11 0.84 -16.88
N LEU A 166 -8.86 1.89 -16.09
CA LEU A 166 -7.49 2.23 -15.67
C LEU A 166 -6.99 1.23 -14.63
N GLY A 167 -5.83 0.61 -14.86
CA GLY A 167 -5.29 -0.45 -14.01
C GLY A 167 -4.92 -0.03 -12.58
N PHE A 168 -4.85 1.26 -12.32
CA PHE A 168 -4.58 1.89 -11.02
C PHE A 168 -5.80 2.66 -10.46
N SER A 169 -7.01 2.28 -10.90
CA SER A 169 -8.24 2.83 -10.34
C SER A 169 -8.56 2.26 -8.96
N SER A 170 -9.19 3.11 -8.16
CA SER A 170 -9.44 2.97 -6.74
C SER A 170 -10.91 2.66 -6.43
N PHE A 171 -11.15 2.13 -5.25
CA PHE A 171 -12.49 2.07 -4.64
C PHE A 171 -12.58 3.15 -3.54
N ILE A 172 -13.56 4.04 -3.62
CA ILE A 172 -13.73 5.21 -2.73
C ILE A 172 -14.91 5.00 -1.80
N MET A 173 -14.66 5.04 -0.49
CA MET A 173 -15.66 4.90 0.56
C MET A 173 -15.97 6.25 1.20
N GLU A 174 -17.26 6.52 1.41
CA GLU A 174 -17.75 7.75 2.05
C GLU A 174 -17.22 9.03 1.34
N GLY A 175 -16.96 8.91 0.03
CA GLY A 175 -16.45 9.98 -0.83
C GLY A 175 -14.97 10.36 -0.65
N HIS A 176 -14.22 9.72 0.26
CA HIS A 176 -12.82 10.14 0.52
C HIS A 176 -11.88 9.09 1.10
N HIS A 177 -12.38 7.98 1.68
CA HIS A 177 -11.50 6.90 2.11
C HIS A 177 -11.15 6.04 0.90
N VAL A 178 -9.86 5.90 0.61
CA VAL A 178 -9.40 5.32 -0.66
C VAL A 178 -8.79 3.95 -0.43
N SER A 179 -9.29 2.94 -1.15
CA SER A 179 -8.57 1.70 -1.43
C SER A 179 -7.91 1.86 -2.79
N ALA A 180 -6.68 2.39 -2.81
CA ALA A 180 -6.07 2.96 -4.01
C ALA A 180 -5.36 1.93 -4.89
N LYS A 181 -4.23 1.44 -4.36
CA LYS A 181 -3.25 0.68 -5.14
C LYS A 181 -3.71 -0.74 -5.45
N GLY A 182 -3.21 -1.27 -6.56
CA GLY A 182 -3.40 -2.65 -6.99
C GLY A 182 -4.69 -2.92 -7.78
N GLY A 183 -5.29 -1.88 -8.36
CA GLY A 183 -6.32 -2.01 -9.40
C GLY A 183 -7.66 -2.56 -8.93
N VAL A 184 -8.05 -2.30 -7.67
CA VAL A 184 -9.33 -2.81 -7.15
C VAL A 184 -10.54 -2.14 -7.81
N GLY A 185 -10.41 -0.86 -8.19
CA GLY A 185 -11.42 -0.15 -8.97
C GLY A 185 -11.54 -0.69 -10.40
N TYR A 186 -10.43 -1.16 -10.95
CA TYR A 186 -10.38 -1.73 -12.30
C TYR A 186 -11.18 -3.02 -12.34
N VAL A 187 -10.92 -3.92 -11.39
CA VAL A 187 -11.64 -5.20 -11.30
C VAL A 187 -13.12 -4.98 -11.01
N ALA A 188 -13.50 -3.98 -10.22
CA ALA A 188 -14.92 -3.65 -10.05
C ALA A 188 -15.54 -3.13 -11.37
N GLY A 189 -14.82 -2.27 -12.11
CA GLY A 189 -15.25 -1.76 -13.41
C GLY A 189 -15.43 -2.86 -14.46
N THR A 190 -14.49 -3.80 -14.57
CA THR A 190 -14.60 -4.95 -15.50
C THR A 190 -15.74 -5.89 -15.15
N LYS A 191 -16.35 -5.74 -13.98
CA LYS A 191 -17.53 -6.51 -13.55
C LYS A 191 -18.85 -5.75 -13.71
N ASN A 192 -18.80 -4.53 -14.23
CA ASN A 192 -19.92 -3.57 -14.22
C ASN A 192 -20.43 -3.29 -12.79
N LEU A 193 -19.56 -3.38 -11.78
CA LEU A 193 -19.91 -3.11 -10.39
C LEU A 193 -19.56 -1.66 -10.03
N LYS A 194 -20.58 -0.79 -10.00
CA LYS A 194 -20.41 0.63 -9.67
C LYS A 194 -20.17 0.88 -8.20
N ALA A 195 -20.88 0.17 -7.32
CA ALA A 195 -20.84 0.42 -5.89
C ALA A 195 -21.22 -0.79 -5.03
N ILE A 196 -20.77 -0.76 -3.78
CA ILE A 196 -21.22 -1.61 -2.68
C ILE A 196 -21.74 -0.69 -1.59
N VAL A 197 -23.00 -0.89 -1.20
CA VAL A 197 -23.74 -0.04 -0.26
C VAL A 197 -24.17 -0.89 0.91
N SER A 198 -23.94 -0.42 2.13
CA SER A 198 -24.31 -1.15 3.35
C SER A 198 -25.04 -0.22 4.33
N ARG A 199 -26.15 -0.69 4.90
CA ARG A 199 -26.91 0.06 5.91
C ARG A 199 -26.14 0.16 7.23
N LYS A 200 -26.13 1.35 7.84
CA LYS A 200 -25.53 1.56 9.16
C LYS A 200 -26.33 0.76 10.20
N LYS A 201 -25.64 -0.11 10.92
CA LYS A 201 -26.20 -0.81 12.09
C LYS A 201 -25.40 -0.48 13.35
N LYS A 202 -26.08 -0.56 14.50
CA LYS A 202 -25.41 -0.38 15.81
C LYS A 202 -24.43 -1.53 16.04
N GLY A 203 -23.28 -1.19 16.61
CA GLY A 203 -22.22 -2.14 16.94
C GLY A 203 -22.66 -3.24 17.92
N ARG A 204 -22.03 -4.41 17.86
CA ARG A 204 -22.17 -5.45 18.89
C ARG A 204 -21.50 -4.98 20.19
N ARG A 205 -22.20 -5.09 21.33
CA ARG A 205 -21.58 -4.93 22.66
C ARG A 205 -20.90 -6.26 23.01
N GLY A 206 -19.60 -6.39 22.78
CA GLY A 206 -18.88 -7.68 22.86
C GLY A 206 -17.82 -7.80 23.96
N SER A 207 -17.36 -9.05 24.15
CA SER A 207 -16.38 -9.61 25.11
C SER A 207 -15.01 -8.91 25.21
N ALA A 208 -14.66 -8.04 24.26
CA ALA A 208 -13.31 -7.48 24.15
C ALA A 208 -13.10 -6.15 24.91
N ARG A 209 -13.93 -5.83 25.91
CA ARG A 209 -13.92 -4.52 26.59
C ARG A 209 -12.59 -4.20 27.27
N ASP A 210 -11.98 -5.18 27.93
CA ASP A 210 -10.75 -4.96 28.69
C ASP A 210 -9.57 -4.70 27.75
N VAL A 211 -9.44 -5.49 26.69
CA VAL A 211 -8.43 -5.28 25.66
C VAL A 211 -8.67 -3.95 24.92
N ALA A 212 -9.93 -3.61 24.61
CA ALA A 212 -10.28 -2.31 24.03
C ALA A 212 -9.86 -1.13 24.91
N LYS A 213 -9.96 -1.26 26.25
CA LYS A 213 -9.51 -0.23 27.19
C LYS A 213 -8.00 -0.06 27.12
N ILE A 214 -7.24 -1.16 27.12
CA ILE A 214 -5.77 -1.12 27.00
C ILE A 214 -5.35 -0.43 25.70
N VAL A 215 -5.91 -0.86 24.56
CA VAL A 215 -5.61 -0.25 23.25
C VAL A 215 -5.91 1.26 23.26
N ARG A 216 -7.05 1.67 23.84
CA ARG A 216 -7.43 3.08 23.93
C ARG A 216 -6.44 3.89 24.76
N GLU A 217 -6.05 3.37 25.93
CA GLU A 217 -5.11 4.03 26.83
C GLU A 217 -3.71 4.13 26.22
N SER A 218 -3.24 3.08 25.53
CA SER A 218 -1.98 3.10 24.79
C SER A 218 -1.95 4.19 23.73
N VAL A 219 -3.03 4.38 22.96
CA VAL A 219 -3.10 5.45 21.96
C VAL A 219 -3.14 6.82 22.62
N ARG A 220 -3.92 7.00 23.68
CA ARG A 220 -4.04 8.31 24.36
C ARG A 220 -2.76 8.77 25.04
N LYS A 221 -1.89 7.84 25.46
CA LYS A 221 -0.59 8.16 26.07
C LYS A 221 0.52 8.39 25.03
N SER A 222 0.25 8.13 23.76
CA SER A 222 1.26 8.22 22.69
C SER A 222 1.48 9.66 22.25
N LYS A 223 2.73 10.14 22.33
CA LYS A 223 3.15 11.42 21.76
C LYS A 223 2.96 11.46 20.24
N ARG A 224 3.25 10.35 19.55
CA ARG A 224 3.01 10.23 18.11
C ARG A 224 1.53 10.32 17.75
N ALA A 225 0.64 9.75 18.57
CA ALA A 225 -0.81 9.87 18.35
C ALA A 225 -1.26 11.33 18.42
N HIS A 226 -0.66 12.13 19.32
CA HIS A 226 -0.88 13.58 19.37
C HIS A 226 -0.39 14.29 18.10
N LEU A 227 0.80 13.94 17.57
CA LEU A 227 1.28 14.51 16.30
C LEU A 227 0.35 14.18 15.11
N TRP A 228 -0.14 12.95 15.01
CA TRP A 228 -1.12 12.60 13.97
C TRP A 228 -2.45 13.32 14.15
N HIS A 229 -2.89 13.54 15.40
CA HIS A 229 -4.06 14.35 15.68
C HIS A 229 -3.86 15.79 15.18
N GLU A 230 -2.71 16.38 15.47
CA GLU A 230 -2.42 17.78 15.16
C GLU A 230 -2.25 18.02 13.66
N ASN A 231 -1.45 17.20 12.98
CA ASN A 231 -0.94 17.47 11.64
C ASN A 231 -1.37 16.44 10.58
N GLY A 232 -2.08 15.38 10.97
CA GLY A 232 -2.39 14.29 10.05
C GLY A 232 -1.11 13.65 9.53
N THR A 233 -1.18 13.01 8.36
CA THR A 233 0.01 12.40 7.75
C THR A 233 1.02 13.40 7.21
N LEU A 234 0.66 14.68 7.05
CA LEU A 234 1.60 15.74 6.63
C LEU A 234 2.78 15.91 7.60
N ASN A 235 2.66 15.40 8.84
CA ASN A 235 3.78 15.28 9.77
C ASN A 235 4.96 14.46 9.21
N LEU A 236 4.74 13.64 8.18
CA LEU A 236 5.78 12.87 7.50
C LEU A 236 6.68 13.73 6.59
N VAL A 237 6.26 14.94 6.20
CA VAL A 237 7.06 15.83 5.35
C VAL A 237 8.40 16.13 5.99
N GLU A 238 8.38 16.61 7.24
CA GLU A 238 9.60 16.98 7.97
C GLU A 238 10.46 15.75 8.27
N ASN A 239 9.83 14.60 8.55
CA ASN A 239 10.57 13.36 8.78
C ASN A 239 11.33 12.90 7.53
N ASN A 240 10.69 12.95 6.35
CA ASN A 240 11.35 12.60 5.10
C ASN A 240 12.40 13.65 4.70
N TYR A 241 12.15 14.94 4.95
CA TYR A 241 13.15 15.98 4.74
C TYR A 241 14.43 15.73 5.57
N LEU A 242 14.29 15.40 6.86
CA LEU A 242 15.44 15.13 7.73
C LEU A 242 16.22 13.88 7.32
N LEU A 243 15.56 12.92 6.68
CA LEU A 243 16.20 11.71 6.11
C LEU A 243 16.70 11.93 4.68
N GLY A 244 16.60 13.13 4.12
CA GLY A 244 16.96 13.40 2.73
C GLY A 244 16.14 12.61 1.71
N ALA A 245 14.89 12.32 2.03
CA ALA A 245 14.02 11.38 1.31
C ALA A 245 12.80 12.04 0.64
N LEU A 246 12.72 13.37 0.61
CA LEU A 246 11.66 14.13 -0.07
C LEU A 246 11.99 14.23 -1.57
N ALA A 247 11.62 13.21 -2.35
CA ALA A 247 12.00 13.13 -3.76
C ALA A 247 11.31 14.22 -4.61
N GLU A 248 12.08 14.89 -5.46
CA GLU A 248 11.58 15.90 -6.38
C GLU A 248 11.93 15.59 -7.84
N TYR A 249 11.07 16.04 -8.74
CA TYR A 249 11.25 15.94 -10.20
C TYR A 249 11.65 14.53 -10.66
N ASN A 250 10.79 13.55 -10.40
CA ASN A 250 11.04 12.13 -10.69
C ASN A 250 12.34 11.58 -10.06
N TYR A 251 12.61 11.90 -8.80
CA TYR A 251 13.79 11.44 -8.05
C TYR A 251 15.13 11.94 -8.61
N LYS A 252 15.12 13.01 -9.43
CA LYS A 252 16.36 13.72 -9.82
C LYS A 252 17.05 14.31 -8.59
N PHE A 253 16.24 14.80 -7.66
CA PHE A 253 16.68 15.33 -6.36
C PHE A 253 16.03 14.51 -5.26
N ASN A 254 16.80 14.22 -4.21
CA ASN A 254 16.31 13.46 -3.07
C ASN A 254 15.80 14.38 -1.96
N ASN A 255 16.13 15.67 -2.00
CA ASN A 255 15.65 16.63 -1.01
C ASN A 255 15.72 18.07 -1.51
N SER A 256 14.88 18.97 -0.99
CA SER A 256 15.10 20.42 -1.15
C SER A 256 14.55 21.24 0.01
N GLN A 257 15.26 22.31 0.36
CA GLN A 257 14.82 23.27 1.37
C GLN A 257 13.48 23.93 0.98
N ARG A 258 13.30 24.21 -0.32
CA ARG A 258 12.04 24.75 -0.86
C ARG A 258 10.87 23.79 -0.61
N GLY A 259 11.07 22.49 -0.81
CA GLY A 259 10.08 21.47 -0.54
C GLY A 259 9.62 21.49 0.92
N LEU A 260 10.57 21.55 1.87
CA LEU A 260 10.22 21.71 3.29
C LEU A 260 9.42 23.00 3.55
N GLU A 261 9.89 24.12 3.02
CA GLU A 261 9.28 25.44 3.25
C GLU A 261 7.85 25.53 2.74
N VAL A 262 7.51 24.82 1.66
CA VAL A 262 6.15 24.80 1.10
C VAL A 262 5.29 23.74 1.79
N TYR A 263 5.80 22.52 1.94
CA TYR A 263 4.98 21.37 2.32
C TYR A 263 4.91 21.12 3.83
N ARG A 264 5.63 21.89 4.67
CA ARG A 264 5.56 21.73 6.12
C ARG A 264 4.10 21.78 6.60
N ALA A 265 3.72 20.84 7.46
CA ALA A 265 2.34 20.69 7.93
C ALA A 265 1.76 21.98 8.56
N SER A 266 2.59 22.82 9.16
CA SER A 266 2.17 24.12 9.71
C SER A 266 1.54 25.03 8.66
N ASN A 267 1.97 24.95 7.40
CA ASN A 267 1.49 25.81 6.31
C ASN A 267 0.06 25.50 5.90
N PHE A 268 -0.40 24.28 6.16
CA PHE A 268 -1.77 23.85 5.87
C PHE A 268 -2.74 24.24 6.99
N THR A 269 -2.24 24.63 8.17
CA THR A 269 -3.09 24.95 9.33
C THR A 269 -4.07 26.11 9.10
N PRO A 270 -3.68 27.23 8.45
CA PRO A 270 -4.60 28.35 8.20
C PRO A 270 -5.84 27.97 7.37
N ILE A 271 -5.70 27.01 6.45
CA ILE A 271 -6.79 26.58 5.56
C ILE A 271 -7.52 25.32 6.05
N ARG A 272 -7.12 24.78 7.21
CA ARG A 272 -7.74 23.59 7.80
C ARG A 272 -9.10 23.93 8.40
N GLU A 273 -10.14 23.34 7.86
CA GLU A 273 -11.52 23.53 8.33
C GLU A 273 -11.85 22.61 9.51
N LYS A 274 -11.49 21.33 9.43
CA LYS A 274 -11.82 20.35 10.47
C LYS A 274 -10.88 19.17 10.50
N ARG A 275 -10.85 18.53 11.67
CA ARG A 275 -10.24 17.22 11.92
C ARG A 275 -11.32 16.16 12.02
N GLU A 276 -11.06 15.00 11.45
CA GLU A 276 -11.98 13.87 11.39
C GLU A 276 -11.30 12.56 11.79
N SER A 277 -12.12 11.53 12.01
CA SER A 277 -11.65 10.23 12.48
C SER A 277 -12.36 9.08 11.77
N CYS A 278 -11.64 7.97 11.61
CA CYS A 278 -12.25 6.68 11.30
C CYS A 278 -13.09 6.19 12.49
N HIS A 279 -13.91 5.18 12.25
CA HIS A 279 -14.78 4.58 13.26
C HIS A 279 -14.04 4.25 14.57
N LEU A 280 -14.54 4.78 15.70
CA LEU A 280 -14.01 4.59 17.06
C LEU A 280 -12.51 4.92 17.27
N CYS A 281 -11.89 5.69 16.36
CA CYS A 281 -10.46 5.98 16.44
C CYS A 281 -10.16 7.07 17.49
N PRO A 282 -9.34 6.79 18.53
CA PRO A 282 -9.03 7.75 19.58
C PRO A 282 -7.93 8.75 19.21
N ILE A 283 -7.25 8.59 18.07
CA ILE A 283 -6.37 9.64 17.52
C ILE A 283 -7.21 10.88 17.20
N GLY A 284 -8.42 10.70 16.66
CA GLY A 284 -9.38 11.79 16.59
C GLY A 284 -8.96 13.00 15.72
N GLY A 285 -8.17 12.81 14.66
CA GLY A 285 -7.76 13.94 13.81
C GLY A 285 -6.72 13.68 12.74
N CYS A 286 -6.41 12.41 12.43
CA CYS A 286 -5.44 12.09 11.39
C CYS A 286 -5.95 12.43 9.98
N ILE A 287 -7.27 12.48 9.80
CA ILE A 287 -7.91 12.94 8.57
C ILE A 287 -8.18 14.43 8.74
N GLN A 288 -7.67 15.24 7.82
CA GLN A 288 -7.83 16.69 7.87
C GLN A 288 -8.55 17.16 6.61
N THR A 289 -9.58 18.00 6.80
CA THR A 289 -10.27 18.67 5.69
C THR A 289 -9.73 20.08 5.58
N TYR A 290 -9.35 20.46 4.38
CA TYR A 290 -8.86 21.79 4.03
C TYR A 290 -9.84 22.45 3.08
N ARG A 291 -10.07 23.74 3.29
CA ARG A 291 -10.92 24.58 2.46
C ARG A 291 -10.02 25.41 1.57
N ILE A 292 -10.16 25.23 0.27
CA ILE A 292 -9.32 25.87 -0.73
C ILE A 292 -9.76 27.32 -0.93
N ASN A 293 -8.80 28.25 -0.93
CA ASN A 293 -9.04 29.68 -1.06
C ASN A 293 -8.56 30.25 -2.40
N SER A 294 -7.81 29.46 -3.18
CA SER A 294 -7.43 29.78 -4.55
C SER A 294 -8.62 30.29 -5.37
N PRO A 295 -8.41 31.24 -6.30
CA PRO A 295 -9.48 31.70 -7.19
C PRO A 295 -10.16 30.56 -7.95
N GLU A 296 -9.39 29.55 -8.37
CA GLU A 296 -9.83 28.42 -9.20
C GLU A 296 -10.62 27.37 -8.41
N GLY A 297 -10.30 27.17 -7.12
CA GLY A 297 -10.88 26.16 -6.24
C GLY A 297 -11.71 26.72 -5.08
N LYS A 298 -12.08 28.01 -5.12
CA LYS A 298 -12.66 28.74 -3.99
C LYS A 298 -13.86 28.03 -3.37
N GLY A 299 -13.70 27.58 -2.12
CA GLY A 299 -14.75 26.94 -1.33
C GLY A 299 -14.83 25.42 -1.50
N GLU A 300 -14.05 24.83 -2.40
CA GLU A 300 -13.88 23.38 -2.48
C GLU A 300 -13.22 22.83 -1.21
N LYS A 301 -13.51 21.55 -0.93
CA LYS A 301 -12.97 20.85 0.23
C LYS A 301 -12.16 19.67 -0.25
N SER A 302 -10.92 19.59 0.21
CA SER A 302 -10.04 18.45 -0.05
C SER A 302 -9.48 17.88 1.26
N LYS A 303 -9.00 16.65 1.18
CA LYS A 303 -8.40 15.94 2.31
C LYS A 303 -7.04 15.43 1.92
N ILE A 304 -5.98 16.17 2.26
CA ILE A 304 -4.62 15.80 1.89
C ILE A 304 -3.99 14.82 2.85
N GLU A 305 -3.41 13.78 2.26
CA GLU A 305 -2.57 12.81 2.94
C GLU A 305 -1.16 12.92 2.34
N TRP A 306 -0.13 12.59 3.12
CA TRP A 306 1.27 12.55 2.67
C TRP A 306 1.45 11.83 1.34
N GLY A 307 0.78 10.69 1.17
CA GLY A 307 0.90 9.90 -0.04
C GLY A 307 0.26 10.50 -1.29
N ALA A 308 -0.57 11.53 -1.16
CA ALA A 308 -1.01 12.31 -2.32
C ALA A 308 -0.11 13.53 -2.51
N LEU A 309 0.36 14.14 -1.41
CA LEU A 309 1.29 15.25 -1.45
C LEU A 309 2.60 14.86 -2.13
N ASP A 310 3.21 13.72 -1.76
CA ASP A 310 4.51 13.30 -2.29
C ASP A 310 4.49 13.10 -3.81
N GLY A 311 3.44 12.46 -4.34
CA GLY A 311 3.28 12.19 -5.77
C GLY A 311 2.77 13.37 -6.60
N LEU A 312 1.84 14.18 -6.07
CA LEU A 312 1.22 15.30 -6.81
C LEU A 312 1.87 16.66 -6.55
N GLY A 313 2.88 16.72 -5.67
CA GLY A 313 3.62 17.94 -5.35
C GLY A 313 5.07 17.89 -5.85
N PRO A 314 6.04 17.60 -4.98
CA PRO A 314 7.47 17.68 -5.32
C PRO A 314 7.86 16.77 -6.47
N LEU A 315 7.30 15.56 -6.57
CA LEU A 315 7.67 14.60 -7.60
C LEU A 315 7.41 15.11 -9.03
N ILE A 316 6.39 15.96 -9.21
CA ILE A 316 6.01 16.60 -10.49
C ILE A 316 6.32 18.10 -10.54
N GLY A 317 7.04 18.62 -9.54
CA GLY A 317 7.49 20.02 -9.49
C GLY A 317 6.42 21.05 -9.13
N VAL A 318 5.32 20.67 -8.48
CA VAL A 318 4.24 21.59 -8.05
C VAL A 318 4.49 22.05 -6.62
N PHE A 319 4.93 23.29 -6.46
CA PHE A 319 5.26 23.90 -5.15
C PHE A 319 4.16 24.85 -4.65
N ASP A 320 2.91 24.40 -4.73
CA ASP A 320 1.74 25.10 -4.21
C ASP A 320 0.81 24.09 -3.53
N TYR A 321 0.58 24.26 -2.23
CA TYR A 321 -0.18 23.29 -1.46
C TYR A 321 -1.69 23.33 -1.73
N GLU A 322 -2.24 24.45 -2.19
CA GLU A 322 -3.66 24.55 -2.57
C GLU A 322 -3.89 23.81 -3.89
N GLN A 323 -3.00 24.00 -4.87
CA GLN A 323 -3.03 23.24 -6.12
C GLN A 323 -2.95 21.73 -5.89
N ILE A 324 -2.06 21.27 -5.01
CA ILE A 324 -1.95 19.84 -4.66
C ILE A 324 -3.27 19.32 -4.07
N CYS A 325 -3.92 20.11 -3.21
CA CYS A 325 -5.21 19.74 -2.65
C CYS A 325 -6.30 19.61 -3.74
N GLU A 326 -6.31 20.49 -4.74
CA GLU A 326 -7.22 20.42 -5.89
C GLU A 326 -6.93 19.19 -6.76
N LEU A 327 -5.66 18.90 -7.06
CA LEU A 327 -5.25 17.72 -7.84
C LEU A 327 -5.71 16.43 -7.15
N GLN A 328 -5.56 16.32 -5.83
CA GLN A 328 -6.04 15.15 -5.11
C GLN A 328 -7.57 15.06 -5.08
N GLY A 329 -8.27 16.20 -4.98
CA GLY A 329 -9.72 16.26 -5.14
C GLY A 329 -10.14 15.65 -6.48
N LEU A 330 -9.43 16.02 -7.55
CA LEU A 330 -9.64 15.51 -8.90
C LEU A 330 -9.38 14.00 -9.02
N THR A 331 -8.26 13.49 -8.50
CA THR A 331 -7.97 12.05 -8.53
C THR A 331 -9.00 11.24 -7.74
N ASN A 332 -9.48 11.76 -6.60
CA ASN A 332 -10.55 11.13 -5.83
C ASN A 332 -11.88 11.10 -6.58
N GLN A 333 -12.25 12.19 -7.28
CA GLN A 333 -13.47 12.26 -8.09
C GLN A 333 -13.47 11.21 -9.21
N TYR A 334 -12.33 11.06 -9.91
CA TYR A 334 -12.15 10.03 -10.92
C TYR A 334 -12.00 8.62 -10.33
N GLY A 335 -11.65 8.50 -9.06
CA GLY A 335 -11.38 7.23 -8.40
C GLY A 335 -10.10 6.59 -8.93
N ILE A 336 -8.99 7.34 -8.96
CA ILE A 336 -7.67 6.87 -9.44
C ILE A 336 -6.59 7.14 -8.40
N ASP A 337 -5.56 6.27 -8.35
CA ASP A 337 -4.46 6.38 -7.40
C ASP A 337 -3.59 7.61 -7.70
N SER A 338 -3.59 8.57 -6.78
CA SER A 338 -2.82 9.82 -6.89
C SER A 338 -1.31 9.57 -7.03
N LYS A 339 -0.79 8.48 -6.46
CA LYS A 339 0.64 8.14 -6.57
C LYS A 339 1.01 7.68 -7.96
N GLU A 340 0.21 6.79 -8.53
CA GLU A 340 0.44 6.31 -9.89
C GLU A 340 0.30 7.44 -10.89
N VAL A 341 -0.70 8.31 -10.69
CA VAL A 341 -0.88 9.53 -11.49
C VAL A 341 0.37 10.41 -11.42
N GLY A 342 0.86 10.70 -10.20
CA GLY A 342 2.08 11.48 -9.99
C GLY A 342 3.30 10.87 -10.66
N ALA A 343 3.57 9.58 -10.44
CA ALA A 343 4.69 8.87 -11.05
C ALA A 343 4.62 8.87 -12.59
N THR A 344 3.43 8.66 -13.15
CA THR A 344 3.22 8.62 -14.60
C THR A 344 3.41 10.00 -15.25
N ILE A 345 2.91 11.06 -14.60
CA ILE A 345 3.10 12.43 -15.08
C ILE A 345 4.57 12.87 -14.92
N ALA A 346 5.23 12.52 -13.82
CA ALA A 346 6.65 12.82 -13.59
C ALA A 346 7.53 12.18 -14.68
N TRP A 347 7.25 10.93 -15.04
CA TRP A 347 7.91 10.25 -16.15
C TRP A 347 7.70 10.99 -17.48
N ALA A 348 6.47 11.40 -17.78
CA ALA A 348 6.17 12.13 -19.02
C ALA A 348 6.89 13.48 -19.08
N MET A 349 6.95 14.22 -17.97
CA MET A 349 7.69 15.48 -17.86
C MET A 349 9.19 15.29 -18.05
N GLU A 350 9.80 14.25 -17.45
CA GLU A 350 11.23 13.99 -17.65
C GLU A 350 11.54 13.55 -19.09
N CYS A 351 10.69 12.73 -19.70
CA CYS A 351 10.85 12.34 -21.10
C CYS A 351 10.71 13.54 -22.04
N PHE A 352 9.78 14.45 -21.77
CA PHE A 352 9.59 15.66 -22.56
C PHE A 352 10.77 16.64 -22.39
N GLU A 353 11.25 16.85 -21.16
CA GLU A 353 12.45 17.66 -20.87
C GLU A 353 13.68 17.15 -21.63
N LYS A 354 13.81 15.83 -21.80
CA LYS A 354 14.92 15.19 -22.51
C LYS A 354 14.72 15.06 -24.02
N GLY A 355 13.59 15.52 -24.56
CA GLY A 355 13.25 15.39 -25.98
C GLY A 355 12.94 13.97 -26.43
N ILE A 356 12.68 13.04 -25.48
CA ILE A 356 12.24 11.66 -25.75
C ILE A 356 10.76 11.67 -26.16
N LEU A 357 9.97 12.55 -25.54
CA LEU A 357 8.64 12.91 -25.99
C LEU A 357 8.67 14.30 -26.61
N SER A 358 7.99 14.46 -27.74
CA SER A 358 7.79 15.74 -28.41
C SER A 358 6.35 16.23 -28.25
N THR A 359 6.08 17.48 -28.64
CA THR A 359 4.71 18.00 -28.72
C THR A 359 3.84 17.23 -29.71
N ALA A 360 4.42 16.58 -30.71
CA ALA A 360 3.67 15.74 -31.63
C ALA A 360 3.16 14.47 -30.94
N ASP A 361 3.99 13.82 -30.12
CA ASP A 361 3.65 12.59 -29.40
C ASP A 361 2.53 12.82 -28.35
N THR A 362 2.48 14.03 -27.80
CA THR A 362 1.52 14.42 -26.76
C THR A 362 0.23 15.03 -27.33
N GLY A 363 0.07 15.08 -28.65
CA GLY A 363 -1.11 15.68 -29.29
C GLY A 363 -1.17 17.21 -29.16
N GLY A 364 -0.02 17.87 -29.13
CA GLY A 364 0.13 19.32 -29.04
C GLY A 364 0.29 19.87 -27.62
N ILE A 365 0.39 19.01 -26.61
CA ILE A 365 0.48 19.41 -25.20
C ILE A 365 1.94 19.55 -24.79
N GLU A 366 2.34 20.72 -24.27
CA GLU A 366 3.68 20.90 -23.71
C GLU A 366 3.73 20.38 -22.26
N VAL A 367 4.36 19.24 -22.04
CA VAL A 367 4.37 18.56 -20.74
C VAL A 367 5.54 19.08 -19.88
N LYS A 368 5.39 20.29 -19.32
CA LYS A 368 6.40 20.97 -18.51
C LYS A 368 6.22 20.71 -17.00
N TRP A 369 7.31 20.65 -16.26
CA TRP A 369 7.29 20.52 -14.79
C TRP A 369 6.49 21.63 -14.13
N GLY A 370 5.68 21.27 -13.12
CA GLY A 370 4.96 22.22 -12.29
C GLY A 370 3.82 22.99 -12.97
N ASP A 371 3.51 22.74 -14.24
CA ASP A 371 2.40 23.39 -14.94
C ASP A 371 1.05 22.81 -14.49
N TYR A 372 0.43 23.49 -13.53
CA TYR A 372 -0.83 23.07 -12.91
C TYR A 372 -1.95 22.78 -13.91
N GLU A 373 -2.18 23.65 -14.89
CA GLU A 373 -3.29 23.48 -15.83
C GLU A 373 -3.06 22.30 -16.78
N THR A 374 -1.82 22.13 -17.23
CA THR A 374 -1.42 20.95 -18.00
C THR A 374 -1.59 19.68 -17.19
N ILE A 375 -1.19 19.65 -15.91
CA ILE A 375 -1.35 18.48 -15.03
C ILE A 375 -2.83 18.12 -14.87
N ARG A 376 -3.70 19.10 -14.60
CA ARG A 376 -5.16 18.86 -14.51
C ARG A 376 -5.72 18.28 -15.80
N LEU A 377 -5.30 18.82 -16.94
CA LEU A 377 -5.71 18.33 -18.25
C LEU A 377 -5.27 16.87 -18.45
N LEU A 378 -4.00 16.55 -18.15
CA LEU A 378 -3.47 15.20 -18.28
C LEU A 378 -4.23 14.20 -17.39
N ILE A 379 -4.58 14.58 -16.15
CA ILE A 379 -5.42 13.74 -15.26
C ILE A 379 -6.78 13.43 -15.91
N ARG A 380 -7.44 14.45 -16.48
CA ARG A 380 -8.74 14.27 -17.16
C ARG A 380 -8.61 13.39 -18.39
N LEU A 381 -7.62 13.63 -19.24
CA LEU A 381 -7.37 12.84 -20.45
C LEU A 381 -7.04 11.39 -20.10
N MET A 382 -6.21 11.18 -19.07
CA MET A 382 -5.84 9.87 -18.55
C MET A 382 -7.08 9.11 -18.05
N ALA A 383 -7.88 9.73 -17.18
CA ALA A 383 -9.08 9.09 -16.62
C ALA A 383 -10.12 8.72 -17.68
N ASN A 384 -10.16 9.43 -18.81
CA ASN A 384 -11.07 9.20 -19.92
C ASN A 384 -10.46 8.44 -21.10
N ARG A 385 -9.17 8.05 -21.03
CA ARG A 385 -8.42 7.43 -22.14
C ARG A 385 -8.56 8.20 -23.46
N GLN A 386 -8.22 9.48 -23.44
CA GLN A 386 -8.31 10.37 -24.61
C GLN A 386 -6.93 10.88 -25.02
N GLY A 387 -6.61 10.80 -26.33
CA GLY A 387 -5.34 11.25 -26.89
C GLY A 387 -4.14 10.64 -26.15
N PHE A 388 -3.17 11.48 -25.78
CA PHE A 388 -2.01 11.07 -24.98
C PHE A 388 -2.40 10.47 -23.61
N GLY A 389 -3.56 10.83 -23.07
CA GLY A 389 -4.12 10.22 -21.87
C GLY A 389 -4.34 8.71 -21.99
N SER A 390 -4.57 8.16 -23.18
CA SER A 390 -4.68 6.71 -23.40
C SER A 390 -3.37 5.96 -23.09
N VAL A 391 -2.23 6.58 -23.39
CA VAL A 391 -0.90 6.06 -23.07
C VAL A 391 -0.68 6.14 -21.56
N LEU A 392 -0.91 7.32 -20.97
CA LEU A 392 -0.76 7.53 -19.52
C LEU A 392 -1.70 6.66 -18.69
N ALA A 393 -2.88 6.29 -19.20
CA ALA A 393 -3.83 5.42 -18.54
C ALA A 393 -3.33 3.97 -18.34
N LYS A 394 -2.16 3.62 -18.89
CA LYS A 394 -1.46 2.35 -18.64
C LYS A 394 -0.55 2.38 -17.39
N GLY A 395 -0.42 3.54 -16.73
CA GLY A 395 0.47 3.73 -15.58
C GLY A 395 1.93 3.85 -16.03
N VAL A 396 2.85 4.14 -15.11
CA VAL A 396 4.21 4.56 -15.49
C VAL A 396 4.97 3.46 -16.24
N VAL A 397 4.85 2.21 -15.79
CA VAL A 397 5.51 1.06 -16.41
C VAL A 397 4.90 0.76 -17.79
N GLY A 398 3.57 0.67 -17.86
CA GLY A 398 2.88 0.34 -19.10
C GLY A 398 2.97 1.44 -20.17
N ALA A 399 2.97 2.72 -19.77
CA ALA A 399 3.19 3.85 -20.66
C ALA A 399 4.61 3.85 -21.23
N ALA A 400 5.61 3.60 -20.38
CA ALA A 400 7.00 3.52 -20.81
C ALA A 400 7.27 2.30 -21.72
N ASP A 401 6.60 1.18 -21.47
CA ASP A 401 6.67 0.01 -22.34
C ASP A 401 6.08 0.27 -23.72
N GLU A 402 4.99 1.03 -23.81
CA GLU A 402 4.36 1.42 -25.08
C GLU A 402 5.22 2.40 -25.89
N ILE A 403 5.80 3.41 -25.25
CA ILE A 403 6.69 4.36 -25.93
C ILE A 403 8.02 3.69 -26.32
N GLY A 404 8.56 2.84 -25.45
CA GLY A 404 9.81 2.12 -25.68
C GLY A 404 11.07 2.98 -25.65
N GLY A 405 12.18 2.42 -26.12
CA GLY A 405 13.48 3.10 -26.18
C GLY A 405 13.97 3.65 -24.84
N GLU A 406 14.57 4.84 -24.88
CA GLU A 406 15.11 5.53 -23.70
C GLU A 406 14.04 5.90 -22.67
N ALA A 407 12.75 5.95 -23.04
CA ALA A 407 11.68 6.30 -22.12
C ALA A 407 11.58 5.31 -20.95
N LYS A 408 11.96 4.05 -21.15
CA LYS A 408 11.97 3.01 -20.10
C LYS A 408 12.94 3.33 -18.96
N LYS A 409 14.04 4.05 -19.24
CA LYS A 409 15.06 4.39 -18.24
C LYS A 409 14.52 5.29 -17.13
N TYR A 410 13.54 6.13 -17.47
CA TYR A 410 12.96 7.13 -16.55
C TYR A 410 11.68 6.65 -15.88
N ALA A 411 11.24 5.42 -16.19
CA ALA A 411 10.03 4.83 -15.64
C ALA A 411 10.28 4.31 -14.23
N MET A 412 9.95 5.12 -13.23
CA MET A 412 10.20 4.79 -11.83
C MET A 412 9.07 3.89 -11.30
N GLY A 413 9.16 2.58 -11.59
CA GLY A 413 8.18 1.58 -11.18
C GLY A 413 8.78 0.20 -10.90
N ASN A 414 8.05 -0.63 -10.16
CA ASN A 414 8.36 -2.05 -9.95
C ASN A 414 7.08 -2.90 -9.99
N LYS A 415 7.14 -4.07 -10.64
CA LYS A 415 6.02 -5.02 -10.85
C LYS A 415 4.74 -4.34 -11.37
N GLY A 416 4.90 -3.46 -12.35
CA GLY A 416 3.81 -2.74 -13.01
C GLY A 416 3.20 -1.58 -12.19
N ALA A 417 3.78 -1.20 -11.06
CA ALA A 417 3.30 -0.09 -10.26
C ALA A 417 4.39 0.98 -10.07
N GLY A 418 3.99 2.24 -10.13
CA GLY A 418 4.86 3.39 -9.87
C GLY A 418 5.38 3.43 -8.44
N MET A 419 6.61 3.91 -8.31
CA MET A 419 7.28 4.14 -7.04
C MET A 419 6.57 5.26 -6.27
N ALA A 420 6.72 5.29 -4.95
CA ALA A 420 6.13 6.34 -4.14
C ALA A 420 7.09 7.52 -3.99
N GLY A 421 6.59 8.73 -3.73
CA GLY A 421 7.38 9.98 -3.74
C GLY A 421 8.42 10.15 -2.63
N ARG A 422 8.81 9.05 -1.96
CA ARG A 422 9.95 8.99 -1.05
C ARG A 422 11.17 8.45 -1.80
N ASP A 423 12.32 9.11 -1.65
CA ASP A 423 13.57 8.54 -2.15
C ASP A 423 14.01 7.35 -1.28
N ILE A 424 14.19 6.19 -1.89
CA ILE A 424 14.54 4.96 -1.18
C ILE A 424 16.06 4.75 -1.07
N ARG A 425 16.88 5.57 -1.74
CA ARG A 425 18.34 5.52 -1.62
C ARG A 425 18.82 5.88 -0.21
N THR A 426 18.02 6.60 0.56
CA THR A 426 18.36 7.06 1.92
C THR A 426 17.89 6.12 3.03
N ASP A 427 17.23 5.01 2.70
CA ASP A 427 16.97 3.95 3.67
C ASP A 427 16.91 2.59 2.95
N PHE A 428 17.94 1.78 3.16
CA PHE A 428 18.11 0.53 2.44
C PHE A 428 17.03 -0.51 2.78
N SER A 429 16.38 -0.41 3.94
CA SER A 429 15.21 -1.25 4.25
C SER A 429 14.04 -0.93 3.33
N TRP A 430 13.82 0.34 2.99
CA TRP A 430 12.79 0.72 2.03
C TRP A 430 13.17 0.29 0.63
N GLY A 431 14.46 0.38 0.28
CA GLY A 431 15.02 -0.15 -0.94
C GLY A 431 14.62 -1.61 -1.15
N LEU A 432 14.99 -2.48 -0.21
CA LEU A 432 14.65 -3.89 -0.23
C LEU A 432 13.12 -4.12 -0.20
N GLY A 433 12.40 -3.44 0.69
CA GLY A 433 10.94 -3.59 0.81
C GLY A 433 10.19 -3.28 -0.49
N HIS A 434 10.62 -2.26 -1.24
CA HIS A 434 10.06 -1.96 -2.56
C HIS A 434 10.43 -3.02 -3.61
N ALA A 435 11.63 -3.58 -3.54
CA ALA A 435 12.08 -4.62 -4.46
C ALA A 435 11.23 -5.88 -4.32
N VAL A 436 11.01 -6.37 -3.10
CA VAL A 436 10.31 -7.64 -2.81
C VAL A 436 8.79 -7.51 -2.67
N ALA A 437 8.26 -6.30 -2.88
CA ALA A 437 6.85 -6.01 -2.65
C ALA A 437 5.92 -6.92 -3.46
N ILE A 438 4.92 -7.55 -2.80
CA ILE A 438 3.99 -8.49 -3.44
C ILE A 438 3.11 -7.76 -4.47
N ARG A 439 2.55 -6.61 -4.09
CA ARG A 439 1.61 -5.84 -4.93
C ARG A 439 2.28 -4.79 -5.83
N GLY A 440 3.60 -4.90 -6.02
CA GLY A 440 4.45 -3.88 -6.64
C GLY A 440 4.79 -2.72 -5.69
N ALA A 441 5.59 -1.79 -6.19
CA ALA A 441 6.26 -0.74 -5.41
C ALA A 441 5.31 0.03 -4.46
N ASP A 442 5.27 -0.31 -3.18
CA ASP A 442 4.34 0.30 -2.24
C ASP A 442 4.89 0.47 -0.83
N LEU A 443 4.74 1.70 -0.32
CA LEU A 443 5.14 2.10 1.02
C LEU A 443 4.37 1.37 2.13
N HIS A 444 3.17 0.82 1.89
CA HIS A 444 2.32 0.31 2.98
C HIS A 444 2.30 -1.21 3.11
N GLY A 445 2.77 -1.96 2.12
CA GLY A 445 2.86 -3.43 2.19
C GLY A 445 4.17 -3.92 2.81
N HIS A 446 5.24 -3.12 2.68
CA HIS A 446 6.63 -3.58 2.87
C HIS A 446 7.51 -2.57 3.63
N PHE A 447 6.88 -1.61 4.33
CA PHE A 447 7.59 -0.65 5.19
C PHE A 447 8.22 -1.32 6.41
N CYS A 448 9.45 -0.93 6.73
CA CYS A 448 10.14 -1.32 7.95
C CYS A 448 10.05 -0.21 9.02
N PRO A 449 9.35 -0.41 10.15
CA PRO A 449 9.28 0.57 11.24
C PRO A 449 10.47 0.48 12.20
N LEU A 450 11.44 -0.38 11.89
CA LEU A 450 12.52 -0.79 12.77
C LEU A 450 13.85 -0.12 12.43
N THR A 451 13.88 0.76 11.43
CA THR A 451 15.10 1.52 11.07
C THR A 451 15.13 2.92 11.68
N GLY A 452 16.34 3.46 11.81
CA GLY A 452 16.67 4.75 12.41
C GLY A 452 17.12 4.65 13.87
N ASP A 453 17.90 5.63 14.33
CA ASP A 453 18.57 5.63 15.64
C ASP A 453 17.63 5.35 16.82
N ARG A 454 16.40 5.87 16.77
CA ARG A 454 15.36 5.67 17.80
C ARG A 454 14.82 4.24 17.86
N ARG A 455 15.37 3.30 17.07
CA ARG A 455 14.98 1.89 17.01
C ARG A 455 16.10 0.95 17.42
N ARG A 456 17.34 1.43 17.58
CA ARG A 456 18.50 0.59 17.95
C ARG A 456 18.23 -0.28 19.17
N ASP A 457 17.72 0.28 20.27
CA ASP A 457 17.39 -0.49 21.49
C ASP A 457 16.36 -1.60 21.25
N LEU A 458 15.29 -1.28 20.49
CA LEU A 458 14.24 -2.24 20.17
C LEU A 458 14.78 -3.35 19.28
N VAL A 459 15.55 -2.99 18.25
CA VAL A 459 16.12 -3.94 17.30
C VAL A 459 17.14 -4.84 18.01
N GLY A 460 18.00 -4.28 18.86
CA GLY A 460 18.91 -5.04 19.71
C GLY A 460 18.15 -6.02 20.62
N HIS A 461 17.03 -5.60 21.22
CA HIS A 461 16.18 -6.49 22.02
C HIS A 461 15.49 -7.60 21.22
N LEU A 462 15.00 -7.29 20.02
CA LEU A 462 14.27 -8.25 19.17
C LEU A 462 15.19 -9.24 18.46
N PHE A 463 16.37 -8.80 18.05
CA PHE A 463 17.21 -9.54 17.10
C PHE A 463 18.61 -9.85 17.62
N GLY A 464 19.03 -9.25 18.74
CA GLY A 464 20.37 -9.40 19.32
C GLY A 464 21.43 -8.49 18.69
N ASP A 465 21.06 -7.65 17.74
CA ASP A 465 21.96 -6.79 16.98
C ASP A 465 21.26 -5.44 16.72
N ALA A 466 21.77 -4.38 17.34
CA ALA A 466 21.18 -3.04 17.23
C ALA A 466 21.55 -2.33 15.92
N ASP A 467 22.66 -2.72 15.27
CA ASP A 467 23.18 -2.05 14.08
C ASP A 467 22.32 -2.33 12.85
N MET A 468 21.55 -3.41 12.86
CA MET A 468 20.49 -3.66 11.88
C MET A 468 19.51 -2.48 11.74
N ALA A 469 19.34 -1.65 12.77
CA ALA A 469 18.47 -0.47 12.69
C ALA A 469 19.04 0.66 11.83
N ASP A 470 20.35 0.67 11.54
CA ASP A 470 21.01 1.72 10.77
C ASP A 470 20.48 1.78 9.34
N VAL A 471 19.97 2.94 8.90
CA VAL A 471 19.32 3.10 7.58
C VAL A 471 20.26 2.88 6.40
N HIS A 472 21.58 3.01 6.61
CA HIS A 472 22.62 2.89 5.58
C HIS A 472 23.50 1.64 5.73
N LEU A 473 23.21 0.75 6.69
CA LEU A 473 23.85 -0.55 6.77
C LEU A 473 23.08 -1.57 5.92
N PRO A 474 23.67 -2.24 4.92
CA PRO A 474 22.96 -3.24 4.11
C PRO A 474 22.73 -4.57 4.82
N VAL A 475 23.19 -4.74 6.06
CA VAL A 475 23.06 -5.97 6.86
C VAL A 475 21.78 -5.98 7.68
N GLY A 476 21.17 -7.16 7.79
CA GLY A 476 20.00 -7.39 8.64
C GLY A 476 18.70 -6.91 7.98
N LYS A 477 18.77 -6.29 6.81
CA LYS A 477 17.61 -5.72 6.11
C LYS A 477 16.68 -6.82 5.65
N GLY A 478 17.22 -7.97 5.24
CA GLY A 478 16.42 -9.16 4.93
C GLY A 478 15.53 -9.59 6.11
N ARG A 479 16.13 -9.75 7.29
CA ARG A 479 15.41 -10.11 8.53
C ARG A 479 14.39 -9.07 8.94
N LEU A 480 14.76 -7.79 8.88
CA LEU A 480 13.88 -6.69 9.26
C LEU A 480 12.63 -6.63 8.38
N ILE A 481 12.79 -6.80 7.06
CA ILE A 481 11.66 -6.81 6.13
C ILE A 481 10.82 -8.08 6.31
N TRP A 482 11.43 -9.25 6.49
CA TRP A 482 10.71 -10.49 6.81
C TRP A 482 9.79 -10.31 8.04
N TRP A 483 10.34 -9.79 9.14
CA TRP A 483 9.58 -9.56 10.37
C TRP A 483 8.48 -8.52 10.16
N SER A 484 8.80 -7.42 9.48
CA SER A 484 7.88 -6.31 9.24
C SER A 484 6.70 -6.74 8.38
N GLU A 485 6.91 -7.55 7.34
CA GLU A 485 5.82 -8.07 6.51
C GLU A 485 4.88 -9.00 7.29
N ASN A 486 5.44 -9.90 8.12
CA ASN A 486 4.64 -10.82 8.94
C ASN A 486 3.79 -10.04 9.94
N TYR A 487 4.41 -9.07 10.64
CA TYR A 487 3.71 -8.19 11.57
C TYR A 487 2.62 -7.37 10.87
N LYS A 488 2.88 -6.88 9.66
CA LYS A 488 1.89 -6.14 8.85
C LYS A 488 0.69 -7.02 8.51
N ALA A 489 0.94 -8.25 8.07
CA ALA A 489 -0.10 -9.18 7.68
C ALA A 489 -1.07 -9.46 8.85
N ILE A 490 -0.57 -9.56 10.09
CA ILE A 490 -1.40 -9.68 11.29
C ILE A 490 -2.28 -8.44 11.47
N MET A 491 -1.68 -7.26 11.39
CA MET A 491 -2.38 -5.97 11.56
C MET A 491 -3.52 -5.79 10.55
N ASP A 492 -3.25 -6.06 9.28
CA ASP A 492 -4.22 -5.99 8.19
C ASP A 492 -5.35 -7.00 8.38
N SER A 493 -5.02 -8.20 8.85
CA SER A 493 -5.96 -9.29 9.05
C SER A 493 -6.88 -9.05 10.26
N LEU A 494 -6.36 -8.43 11.31
CA LEU A 494 -7.16 -7.94 12.44
C LEU A 494 -8.01 -6.71 12.05
N GLY A 495 -7.62 -5.97 11.01
CA GLY A 495 -8.28 -4.72 10.58
C GLY A 495 -7.81 -3.50 11.38
N MET A 496 -6.65 -3.61 11.99
CA MET A 496 -6.04 -2.55 12.79
C MET A 496 -5.42 -1.49 11.88
N CYS A 497 -5.67 -0.22 12.17
CA CYS A 497 -5.03 0.88 11.44
C CYS A 497 -3.52 0.87 11.65
N ILE A 498 -2.76 1.01 10.56
CA ILE A 498 -1.29 0.96 10.59
C ILE A 498 -0.65 1.98 11.55
N PHE A 499 -1.31 3.12 11.79
CA PHE A 499 -0.77 4.11 12.70
C PHE A 499 -0.64 3.59 14.12
N ILE A 500 -1.46 2.63 14.58
CA ILE A 500 -1.31 2.06 15.92
C ILE A 500 -0.13 1.10 16.03
N GLY A 501 0.12 0.31 14.97
CA GLY A 501 1.16 -0.72 14.98
C GLY A 501 2.53 -0.16 14.66
N TYR A 502 2.65 0.75 13.70
CA TYR A 502 3.95 1.17 13.15
C TYR A 502 4.34 2.57 13.58
N TYR A 503 3.36 3.45 13.81
CA TYR A 503 3.61 4.87 13.99
C TYR A 503 3.28 5.42 15.37
N ASN A 504 2.66 4.67 16.30
CA ASN A 504 2.15 5.27 17.55
C ASN A 504 2.59 4.68 18.87
N VAL A 505 2.93 3.41 19.01
CA VAL A 505 3.45 2.99 20.31
C VAL A 505 4.93 3.45 20.33
N GLU A 506 5.23 4.40 21.19
CA GLU A 506 6.60 4.91 21.36
C GLU A 506 7.17 4.19 22.59
N PRO A 507 8.37 3.61 22.50
CA PRO A 507 9.23 3.54 21.30
C PRO A 507 8.87 2.43 20.29
N ASN A 508 7.96 1.51 20.64
CA ASN A 508 7.89 0.20 19.98
C ASN A 508 6.59 -0.03 19.22
N PRO A 509 6.56 -0.86 18.16
CA PRO A 509 5.30 -1.28 17.57
C PRO A 509 4.37 -1.92 18.60
N MET A 510 3.06 -1.99 18.31
CA MET A 510 2.14 -2.69 19.20
C MET A 510 2.67 -4.12 19.46
N PRO A 511 2.90 -4.52 20.72
CA PRO A 511 3.51 -5.81 21.01
C PRO A 511 2.67 -6.97 20.47
N LEU A 512 3.32 -8.04 20.01
CA LEU A 512 2.64 -9.27 19.56
C LEU A 512 1.68 -9.82 20.63
N ASP A 513 2.01 -9.63 21.91
CA ASP A 513 1.12 -9.95 23.04
C ASP A 513 -0.24 -9.27 22.97
N LEU A 514 -0.24 -7.97 22.62
CA LEU A 514 -1.49 -7.22 22.56
C LEU A 514 -2.28 -7.63 21.32
N LEU A 515 -1.61 -7.93 20.21
CA LEU A 515 -2.27 -8.46 19.00
C LEU A 515 -2.88 -9.84 19.23
N SER A 516 -2.17 -10.74 19.93
CA SER A 516 -2.69 -12.05 20.29
C SER A 516 -3.90 -11.92 21.21
N ARG A 517 -3.84 -11.06 22.24
CA ARG A 517 -4.98 -10.80 23.13
C ARG A 517 -6.18 -10.16 22.43
N ILE A 518 -5.94 -9.27 21.45
CA ILE A 518 -7.01 -8.72 20.61
C ILE A 518 -7.68 -9.86 19.84
N PHE A 519 -6.89 -10.71 19.17
CA PHE A 519 -7.42 -11.86 18.45
C PHE A 519 -8.22 -12.77 19.38
N SER A 520 -7.65 -13.19 20.51
CA SER A 520 -8.30 -14.12 21.43
C SER A 520 -9.63 -13.59 21.97
N ALA A 521 -9.67 -12.29 22.29
CA ALA A 521 -10.88 -11.65 22.80
C ALA A 521 -12.02 -11.57 21.77
N VAL A 522 -11.70 -11.48 20.47
CA VAL A 522 -12.71 -11.40 19.39
C VAL A 522 -13.04 -12.75 18.76
N ALA A 523 -12.08 -13.66 18.71
CA ALA A 523 -12.26 -15.01 18.18
C ALA A 523 -12.90 -15.96 19.21
N GLY A 524 -12.71 -15.68 20.51
CA GLY A 524 -13.19 -16.53 21.60
C GLY A 524 -12.30 -17.73 21.90
N GLU A 525 -11.07 -17.75 21.38
CA GLU A 525 -10.09 -18.83 21.52
C GLU A 525 -8.71 -18.25 21.74
N GLU A 526 -7.88 -18.89 22.57
CA GLU A 526 -6.55 -18.37 22.87
C GLU A 526 -5.58 -18.64 21.72
N ILE A 527 -4.76 -17.63 21.40
CA ILE A 527 -3.59 -17.76 20.54
C ILE A 527 -2.38 -17.16 21.25
N SER A 528 -1.23 -17.83 21.13
CA SER A 528 0.04 -17.34 21.65
C SER A 528 0.66 -16.27 20.72
N ARG A 529 1.73 -15.63 21.20
CA ARG A 529 2.52 -14.67 20.42
C ARG A 529 3.22 -15.32 19.23
N GLN A 530 3.63 -16.57 19.39
CA GLN A 530 4.31 -17.33 18.35
C GLN A 530 3.32 -17.74 17.26
N GLU A 531 2.20 -18.35 17.64
CA GLU A 531 1.19 -18.83 16.69
C GLU A 531 0.59 -17.68 15.85
N ILE A 532 0.34 -16.51 16.44
CA ILE A 532 -0.16 -15.36 15.66
C ILE A 532 0.90 -14.83 14.68
N PHE A 533 2.19 -14.90 15.04
CA PHE A 533 3.27 -14.50 14.15
C PHE A 533 3.47 -15.48 13.01
N GLU A 534 3.40 -16.78 13.28
CA GLU A 534 3.37 -17.86 12.28
C GLU A 534 2.17 -17.71 11.33
N ALA A 535 1.01 -17.27 11.84
CA ALA A 535 -0.13 -16.94 10.99
C ALA A 535 0.14 -15.73 10.08
N GLY A 536 0.83 -14.70 10.58
CA GLY A 536 1.32 -13.58 9.76
C GLY A 536 2.26 -14.04 8.65
N GLU A 537 3.15 -14.98 8.96
CA GLU A 537 4.08 -15.58 8.00
C GLU A 537 3.35 -16.40 6.93
N ARG A 538 2.40 -17.26 7.34
CA ARG A 538 1.54 -18.03 6.44
C ARG A 538 0.85 -17.15 5.40
N ILE A 539 0.33 -16.00 5.81
CA ILE A 539 -0.31 -15.02 4.91
C ILE A 539 0.70 -14.46 3.88
N CYS A 540 1.93 -14.17 4.31
CA CYS A 540 2.97 -13.67 3.42
C CYS A 540 3.43 -14.72 2.42
N LEU A 541 3.61 -15.97 2.86
CA LEU A 541 3.99 -17.10 2.00
C LEU A 541 2.89 -17.39 0.98
N LEU A 542 1.62 -17.40 1.38
CA LEU A 542 0.48 -17.55 0.46
C LEU A 542 0.46 -16.45 -0.61
N SER A 543 0.71 -15.20 -0.20
CA SER A 543 0.79 -14.06 -1.12
C SER A 543 1.91 -14.24 -2.14
N ARG A 544 3.08 -14.72 -1.70
CA ARG A 544 4.22 -14.99 -2.57
C ARG A 544 3.97 -16.18 -3.49
N ALA A 545 3.38 -17.26 -2.96
CA ALA A 545 2.97 -18.44 -3.72
C ALA A 545 2.01 -18.07 -4.85
N PHE A 546 1.05 -17.16 -4.61
CA PHE A 546 0.18 -16.62 -5.65
C PHE A 546 1.00 -15.95 -6.75
N ASN A 547 1.90 -15.03 -6.39
CA ASN A 547 2.73 -14.34 -7.38
C ASN A 547 3.62 -15.32 -8.18
N THR A 548 4.25 -16.29 -7.52
CA THR A 548 5.05 -17.32 -8.21
C THR A 548 4.18 -18.13 -9.17
N ARG A 549 2.98 -18.54 -8.73
CA ARG A 549 1.97 -19.21 -9.58
C ARG A 549 1.64 -18.40 -10.83
N GLU A 550 1.53 -17.08 -10.72
CA GLU A 550 1.25 -16.17 -11.84
C GLU A 550 2.50 -15.73 -12.64
N GLY A 551 3.70 -16.23 -12.29
CA GLY A 551 4.91 -16.06 -13.10
C GLY A 551 5.96 -15.11 -12.53
N TYR A 552 5.78 -14.56 -11.33
CA TYR A 552 6.83 -13.77 -10.69
C TYR A 552 7.99 -14.64 -10.23
N THR A 553 9.19 -14.13 -10.50
CA THR A 553 10.49 -14.74 -10.22
C THR A 553 11.40 -13.72 -9.52
N ARG A 554 12.60 -14.15 -9.12
CA ARG A 554 13.63 -13.26 -8.59
C ARG A 554 13.95 -12.05 -9.48
N GLU A 555 13.85 -12.18 -10.80
CA GLU A 555 14.12 -11.07 -11.74
C GLU A 555 13.17 -9.88 -11.53
N HIS A 556 11.98 -10.15 -10.99
CA HIS A 556 10.98 -9.11 -10.68
C HIS A 556 11.18 -8.49 -9.29
N ASP A 557 12.05 -9.06 -8.45
CA ASP A 557 12.42 -8.50 -7.16
C ASP A 557 13.62 -7.55 -7.33
N THR A 558 13.38 -6.46 -8.06
CA THR A 558 14.40 -5.44 -8.43
C THR A 558 13.87 -4.01 -8.25
N LEU A 559 14.69 -3.02 -8.61
CA LEU A 559 14.38 -1.59 -8.57
C LEU A 559 14.79 -0.92 -9.88
N PRO A 560 14.20 0.24 -10.24
CA PRO A 560 14.69 1.08 -11.32
C PRO A 560 16.19 1.39 -11.21
N ASP A 561 16.87 1.45 -12.36
CA ASP A 561 18.31 1.69 -12.47
C ASP A 561 18.77 2.95 -11.72
N ARG A 562 17.95 4.02 -11.71
CA ARG A 562 18.25 5.24 -10.95
C ARG A 562 18.49 4.97 -9.47
N PHE A 563 17.74 4.07 -8.83
CA PHE A 563 17.98 3.75 -7.43
C PHE A 563 19.19 2.84 -7.21
N LEU A 564 19.53 2.01 -8.20
CA LEU A 564 20.62 1.04 -8.12
C LEU A 564 21.98 1.62 -8.54
N LYS A 565 21.99 2.65 -9.38
CA LYS A 565 23.20 3.13 -10.08
C LYS A 565 23.42 4.64 -10.00
N GLU A 566 22.38 5.45 -9.86
CA GLU A 566 22.50 6.91 -9.80
C GLU A 566 22.53 7.37 -8.33
N PRO A 567 23.64 7.95 -7.84
CA PRO A 567 23.75 8.35 -6.45
C PRO A 567 22.82 9.53 -6.12
N THR A 568 22.42 9.65 -4.85
CA THR A 568 21.76 10.86 -4.32
C THR A 568 22.66 12.10 -4.51
N VAL A 569 22.02 13.23 -4.79
CA VAL A 569 22.71 14.49 -5.12
C VAL A 569 22.67 15.50 -3.98
N ASP A 570 21.63 15.45 -3.16
CA ASP A 570 21.43 16.24 -1.94
C ASP A 570 21.73 15.37 -0.71
N GLU A 571 21.86 16.00 0.46
CA GLU A 571 22.16 15.27 1.70
C GLU A 571 21.05 14.26 2.08
N PRO A 572 21.40 13.01 2.43
CA PRO A 572 22.74 12.42 2.38
C PRO A 572 23.19 12.12 0.95
N LYS A 573 24.36 12.63 0.56
CA LYS A 573 24.87 12.56 -0.82
C LYS A 573 25.61 11.24 -1.10
N GLY A 574 25.57 10.77 -2.35
CA GLY A 574 26.41 9.66 -2.80
C GLY A 574 25.81 8.26 -2.61
N LEU A 575 24.55 8.15 -2.18
CA LEU A 575 23.93 6.87 -1.86
C LEU A 575 23.22 6.24 -3.06
N THR A 576 23.40 4.92 -3.21
CA THR A 576 22.61 4.03 -4.08
C THR A 576 22.07 2.88 -3.23
N VAL A 577 20.98 2.22 -3.64
CA VAL A 577 20.46 1.04 -2.94
C VAL A 577 21.32 -0.19 -3.23
N PRO A 578 22.01 -0.78 -2.23
CA PRO A 578 22.91 -1.92 -2.42
C PRO A 578 22.15 -3.25 -2.46
N LEU A 579 21.17 -3.38 -3.36
CA LEU A 579 20.24 -4.53 -3.37
C LEU A 579 20.95 -5.89 -3.51
N TYR A 580 22.04 -5.92 -4.28
CA TYR A 580 22.77 -7.13 -4.67
C TYR A 580 24.12 -7.33 -3.96
N HIS A 581 24.66 -6.32 -3.27
CA HIS A 581 25.99 -6.41 -2.66
C HIS A 581 26.18 -5.48 -1.43
N PRO A 582 26.38 -6.03 -0.22
CA PRO A 582 26.10 -7.41 0.15
C PRO A 582 24.61 -7.69 -0.05
N SER A 583 24.26 -8.85 -0.59
CA SER A 583 22.93 -9.10 -1.15
C SER A 583 21.82 -9.10 -0.10
N MET A 584 21.20 -7.93 0.11
CA MET A 584 19.99 -7.76 0.92
C MET A 584 18.85 -8.69 0.46
N LEU A 585 18.79 -8.94 -0.85
CA LEU A 585 17.79 -9.82 -1.45
C LEU A 585 18.00 -11.29 -1.07
N ASP A 586 19.25 -11.76 -1.03
CA ASP A 586 19.55 -13.14 -0.60
C ASP A 586 19.27 -13.34 0.90
N GLU A 587 19.62 -12.35 1.72
CA GLU A 587 19.28 -12.38 3.15
C GLU A 587 17.77 -12.48 3.34
N TYR A 588 16.98 -11.71 2.58
CA TYR A 588 15.52 -11.79 2.61
C TYR A 588 14.99 -13.17 2.23
N TYR A 589 15.52 -13.78 1.16
CA TYR A 589 15.12 -15.12 0.73
C TYR A 589 15.44 -16.20 1.75
N ALA A 590 16.61 -16.13 2.39
CA ALA A 590 16.96 -17.06 3.46
C ALA A 590 15.93 -17.01 4.61
N TRP A 591 15.57 -15.81 5.09
CA TRP A 591 14.55 -15.66 6.14
C TRP A 591 13.14 -16.04 5.69
N ARG A 592 12.80 -15.77 4.43
CA ARG A 592 11.48 -16.08 3.87
C ARG A 592 11.33 -17.58 3.53
N GLY A 593 12.40 -18.36 3.60
CA GLY A 593 12.42 -19.77 3.18
C GLY A 593 12.24 -19.92 1.68
N CYS A 594 12.93 -19.07 0.92
CA CYS A 594 13.07 -19.17 -0.53
C CYS A 594 14.46 -19.69 -0.89
N ASP A 595 14.57 -20.38 -2.01
CA ASP A 595 15.87 -20.68 -2.61
C ASP A 595 16.52 -19.43 -3.24
N ASN A 596 17.73 -19.60 -3.80
CA ASN A 596 18.47 -18.50 -4.42
C ASN A 596 17.80 -17.95 -5.70
N TYR A 597 16.79 -18.63 -6.25
CA TYR A 597 16.00 -18.17 -7.40
C TYR A 597 14.69 -17.51 -6.98
N GLY A 598 14.47 -17.36 -5.67
CA GLY A 598 13.29 -16.73 -5.08
C GLY A 598 12.05 -17.63 -5.02
N LEU A 599 12.21 -18.93 -5.28
CA LEU A 599 11.13 -19.92 -5.17
C LEU A 599 10.97 -20.38 -3.72
N LEU A 600 9.73 -20.50 -3.26
CA LEU A 600 9.41 -21.05 -1.94
C LEU A 600 9.85 -22.52 -1.85
N THR A 601 10.33 -22.95 -0.68
CA THR A 601 10.71 -24.36 -0.45
C THR A 601 9.51 -25.20 0.00
N GLU A 602 9.49 -26.49 -0.39
CA GLU A 602 8.46 -27.44 0.06
C GLU A 602 8.44 -27.56 1.59
N THR A 603 9.62 -27.57 2.21
CA THR A 603 9.78 -27.58 3.68
C THR A 603 9.10 -26.39 4.32
N ARG A 604 9.38 -25.16 3.83
CA ARG A 604 8.83 -23.95 4.46
C ARG A 604 7.31 -23.88 4.36
N LEU A 605 6.76 -24.32 3.23
CA LEU A 605 5.31 -24.38 3.05
C LEU A 605 4.66 -25.39 3.99
N SER A 606 5.27 -26.57 4.20
CA SER A 606 4.73 -27.55 5.14
C SER A 606 4.84 -27.09 6.60
N GLU A 607 5.97 -26.52 7.02
CA GLU A 607 6.14 -25.98 8.38
C GLU A 607 5.08 -24.93 8.75
N THR A 608 4.53 -24.24 7.75
CA THR A 608 3.53 -23.20 7.95
C THR A 608 2.10 -23.65 7.68
N GLY A 609 1.86 -24.95 7.42
CA GLY A 609 0.53 -25.52 7.18
C GLY A 609 -0.06 -25.15 5.82
N LEU A 610 0.79 -25.04 4.79
CA LEU A 610 0.45 -24.72 3.40
C LEU A 610 0.76 -25.91 2.47
N GLU A 611 0.51 -27.14 2.90
CA GLU A 611 0.75 -28.37 2.12
C GLU A 611 -0.09 -28.43 0.84
N ASP A 612 -1.32 -27.88 0.86
CA ASP A 612 -2.17 -27.76 -0.31
C ASP A 612 -1.57 -26.81 -1.36
N VAL A 613 -1.09 -25.65 -0.92
CA VAL A 613 -0.37 -24.68 -1.76
C VAL A 613 0.90 -25.31 -2.34
N SER A 614 1.67 -26.01 -1.51
CA SER A 614 2.89 -26.73 -1.94
C SER A 614 2.56 -27.72 -3.07
N ARG A 615 1.57 -28.60 -2.86
CA ARG A 615 1.13 -29.57 -3.88
C ARG A 615 0.67 -28.91 -5.18
N MET A 616 0.01 -27.75 -5.10
CA MET A 616 -0.41 -27.01 -6.29
C MET A 616 0.79 -26.45 -7.06
N LEU A 617 1.77 -25.87 -6.36
CA LEU A 617 2.98 -25.33 -6.99
C LEU A 617 3.87 -26.44 -7.57
N SER A 618 4.01 -27.58 -6.89
CA SER A 618 4.81 -28.74 -7.37
C SER A 618 4.35 -29.23 -8.74
N LYS A 619 3.03 -29.22 -9.02
CA LYS A 619 2.48 -29.61 -10.34
C LYS A 619 3.00 -28.74 -11.49
N SER A 620 3.44 -27.53 -11.19
CA SER A 620 3.97 -26.57 -12.16
C SER A 620 5.48 -26.36 -12.06
N GLY A 621 6.19 -27.12 -11.21
CA GLY A 621 7.63 -26.95 -10.99
C GLY A 621 8.01 -25.62 -10.32
N LYS A 622 7.06 -25.00 -9.59
CA LYS A 622 7.19 -23.65 -9.02
C LYS A 622 7.46 -23.64 -7.51
N VAL A 623 8.01 -24.73 -6.99
CA VAL A 623 8.43 -24.88 -5.61
C VAL A 623 9.79 -25.58 -5.61
N SER A 624 10.65 -25.17 -4.68
CA SER A 624 12.00 -25.69 -4.56
C SER A 624 12.07 -26.85 -3.57
N LYS A 625 12.85 -27.87 -3.91
CA LYS A 625 13.25 -28.93 -2.97
C LYS A 625 14.56 -28.62 -2.28
N ASP A 626 15.29 -27.65 -2.80
CA ASP A 626 16.58 -27.22 -2.26
C ASP A 626 16.34 -26.28 -1.08
N GLN A 627 17.15 -26.44 -0.04
CA GLN A 627 17.24 -25.44 1.02
C GLN A 627 18.04 -24.22 0.51
N PRO A 628 17.86 -23.03 1.12
CA PRO A 628 18.68 -21.86 0.78
C PRO A 628 20.17 -22.24 0.87
N LYS A 629 20.93 -22.05 -0.21
CA LYS A 629 22.35 -22.47 -0.24
C LYS A 629 23.25 -21.60 0.65
N ILE A 630 22.77 -20.41 1.01
CA ILE A 630 23.50 -19.45 1.83
C ILE A 630 22.91 -19.53 3.24
N MET A 631 23.71 -20.02 4.18
CA MET A 631 23.31 -20.02 5.59
C MET A 631 23.47 -18.61 6.16
N LEU A 632 22.60 -18.23 7.09
CA LEU A 632 22.64 -16.92 7.74
C LEU A 632 24.02 -16.59 8.35
N GLY A 633 24.74 -17.61 8.83
CA GLY A 633 26.12 -17.46 9.31
C GLY A 633 27.09 -16.98 8.23
N ASP A 634 26.99 -17.52 7.01
CA ASP A 634 27.86 -17.16 5.88
C ASP A 634 27.64 -15.73 5.40
N ILE A 635 26.40 -15.22 5.52
CA ILE A 635 26.07 -13.82 5.21
C ILE A 635 26.74 -12.91 6.25
N LEU A 636 26.59 -13.23 7.53
CA LEU A 636 27.13 -12.41 8.62
C LEU A 636 28.67 -12.37 8.60
N GLU A 637 29.34 -13.49 8.31
CA GLU A 637 30.80 -13.54 8.18
C GLU A 637 31.29 -12.69 6.99
N LYS A 638 30.71 -12.87 5.80
CA LYS A 638 31.12 -12.11 4.60
C LYS A 638 30.95 -10.61 4.74
N VAL A 639 29.93 -10.16 5.47
CA VAL A 639 29.73 -8.72 5.66
C VAL A 639 30.60 -8.15 6.78
N THR A 640 30.95 -8.93 7.78
CA THR A 640 31.94 -8.51 8.80
C THR A 640 33.28 -8.18 8.12
N ASP A 641 33.72 -9.02 7.19
CA ASP A 641 34.93 -8.77 6.38
C ASP A 641 34.84 -7.52 5.50
N MET A 642 33.65 -7.21 4.98
CA MET A 642 33.42 -6.01 4.15
C MET A 642 33.35 -4.72 4.98
N ASN A 643 32.75 -4.76 6.16
CA ASN A 643 32.68 -3.61 7.06
C ASN A 643 34.07 -3.24 7.60
N LEU A 644 34.92 -4.23 7.85
CA LEU A 644 36.32 -4.00 8.18
C LEU A 644 37.05 -3.29 7.04
N LYS A 645 36.89 -3.76 5.79
CA LYS A 645 37.46 -3.10 4.62
C LYS A 645 36.94 -1.68 4.37
N ALA A 646 35.63 -1.46 4.51
CA ALA A 646 35.04 -0.13 4.31
C ALA A 646 35.47 0.86 5.39
N ALA A 647 35.67 0.40 6.63
CA ALA A 647 36.23 1.21 7.71
C ALA A 647 37.72 1.54 7.46
N GLU A 648 38.49 0.58 6.94
CA GLU A 648 39.88 0.78 6.50
C GLU A 648 39.96 1.79 5.33
N ASP A 649 39.08 1.68 4.33
CA ASP A 649 39.01 2.60 3.18
C ASP A 649 38.56 4.02 3.61
N GLU A 650 37.66 4.13 4.59
CA GLU A 650 37.26 5.42 5.18
C GLU A 650 38.40 6.07 5.97
N GLU A 651 39.17 5.30 6.74
CA GLU A 651 40.37 5.78 7.43
C GLU A 651 41.45 6.21 6.44
N GLU A 652 41.72 5.44 5.38
CA GLU A 652 42.66 5.82 4.32
C GLU A 652 42.21 7.08 3.58
N SER A 653 40.92 7.25 3.32
CA SER A 653 40.37 8.47 2.68
C SER A 653 40.49 9.72 3.58
N LYS A 654 40.35 9.56 4.90
CA LYS A 654 40.56 10.61 5.89
C LYS A 654 42.04 10.95 6.04
N GLU A 655 42.93 9.96 5.96
CA GLU A 655 44.38 10.18 5.97
C GLU A 655 44.85 10.88 4.69
N GLN A 656 44.37 10.48 3.51
CA GLN A 656 44.69 11.12 2.22
C GLN A 656 44.07 12.52 2.05
N GLY A 657 42.94 12.81 2.72
CA GLY A 657 42.29 14.12 2.71
C GLY A 657 42.87 15.15 3.70
N SER A 658 43.74 14.72 4.64
CA SER A 658 44.31 15.60 5.67
C SER A 658 45.55 16.40 5.23
N GLY A 659 45.97 16.25 3.96
CA GLY A 659 47.24 16.75 3.46
C GLY A 659 47.21 18.00 2.56
N SER A 660 46.27 18.97 2.66
CA SER A 660 46.47 20.26 1.94
C SER A 660 45.64 21.49 2.38
N LEU A 661 45.25 21.64 3.64
CA LEU A 661 44.45 22.82 4.06
C LEU A 661 45.02 23.55 5.27
N PHE A 662 46.30 23.92 5.24
CA PHE A 662 46.82 25.07 5.99
C PHE A 662 48.12 25.58 5.33
N GLN A 663 48.01 26.53 4.39
CA GLN A 663 49.02 27.57 4.17
C GLN A 663 48.44 28.74 3.36
N SER A 664 48.58 29.93 3.99
CA SER A 664 48.24 31.31 3.59
C SER A 664 46.79 31.68 3.33
#